data_AF-A0A940PXS6-F1
#
_entry.id   AF-A0A940PXS6-F1
#
_cell.length_a   1.000
_cell.length_b   1.000
_cell.length_c   1.000
_cell.angle_alpha   90.00
_cell.angle_beta   90.00
_cell.angle_gamma   90.00
#
_symmetry.space_group_name_H-M   'P 1'
#
loop_
_entity.id
_entity.type
_entity.pdbx_description
1 polymer ?
#
loop_
_entity_poly.entity_id
_entity_poly.type
_entity_poly.pdbx_seq_one_letter_code
_entity_poly.pdbx_strand_id
1 'polypeptide(L)'
;MKRIRRFFTSLRSAVLLIAMVVCVGVNAQGTVTMSKAVLMDKIKGGWAGQTIGCAYGGPTEFCYRGVMIPDDVEIVYPEHHLKGFYDNLPSLFDDVYMDLTFVDVFTKEGLDAPVESFANAFAYAGYPLWHANQQGRYNVQQGIMPPESGYWKNNPHADCIDYQIESDYAGLMSPGMPNAASDISDMIGHIMNYGDGWYGGVFIGAMYTLAFVENDVETIVEKALQTIPKESKFYERVNSVITWYREDPTDWKRAWTLYNEKYSKDIGCPELILAPGNIDATMNSAYVVIGLLYGQGDFGKTMEISTRCGQDSDCNPSSAAGVLATMTGYSAIPEAWMPNLREVEDRSFASVNMSLNDAYEQVFDLALKMIERHGGSVGEDDVTIKVQTPEVVRLEQGFTDMYPKLLTSGIQNLGTDAGGQNTFKFHGCGIVVYGNIDCSDKTYVAELEVSVDGEVDRVMKLCSDFNKRTADAVYWNYDLDDGAHSVTFRLLNPRQGANIKANRVIYYVKDDTPVVTAVQPIVFDKWGDGFNNGVSGDWDGDGIHDLFLCGGNMSGHVLKGRGVATKSAYVEVTDIGDITNIDFLATAVPVDFDGDGRLDLVAFDSEPSGFTADDGGPEGIFLGNGKGAFYIAQTKVYEEDGTTLDSEFNWTYIKSGDVADFNNDGRLDLVVCSDKQKYNTLLLNIGQEPDGTYRFKKMNYDSRRRYIIVNTSWDRCMGQVKAYDFNSDGYMDFFLSGNTRLNKAIVFFNTPESPATFKEVEFPTNRYMPSFDFADVNADGLPEIYFSGEYREGWYNQIYSLVDNDGKLSYKLYYGLPWQNNDRCMGFRSSLFVDWNGDGIIDIIETGRSDTEMPDGTTLDSRASKIRINYEDGTEWADPILTIGSNLNTGILADVDNDGMIDYLRNGENELAVNIEGLKYGTGSIFSATINPSEEAYIPSSPILGEPVVDQGKVTLSWQPAVDAIGNETYEYVVFDKDGKVVAGTNIAEFPSGKKKSPTSGNACQSKQITLTLPDGDYTYGVQAVSGAYTGSAFAEGTFTVTGSTAIRSVVADDGSDKLIYDLQGRQRSEVAHGVNIIGRRKVIVE
;
A
#
# COMPACT_ATOMS: atom_id res chain seq x y z
N MET A 1 -54.13 38.45 46.04
CA MET A 1 -53.13 37.40 45.71
C MET A 1 -53.55 36.04 46.29
N LYS A 2 -54.64 35.49 45.77
CA LYS A 2 -55.16 34.12 46.01
C LYS A 2 -56.02 33.78 44.78
N ARG A 3 -55.37 33.38 43.69
CA ARG A 3 -55.92 32.79 42.45
C ARG A 3 -54.81 32.81 41.40
N ILE A 4 -54.01 31.74 41.36
CA ILE A 4 -53.23 31.14 40.25
C ILE A 4 -52.55 29.92 40.89
N ARG A 5 -53.33 28.85 41.11
CA ARG A 5 -52.85 27.54 41.61
C ARG A 5 -53.85 26.40 41.31
N ARG A 6 -54.57 26.49 40.17
CA ARG A 6 -55.56 25.48 39.73
C ARG A 6 -55.57 25.28 38.20
N PHE A 7 -54.39 25.08 37.58
CA PHE A 7 -54.31 24.75 36.15
C PHE A 7 -53.37 23.57 35.82
N PHE A 8 -52.91 22.81 36.82
CA PHE A 8 -52.00 21.66 36.62
C PHE A 8 -52.47 20.36 37.31
N THR A 9 -53.76 20.04 37.22
CA THR A 9 -54.30 18.77 37.73
C THR A 9 -55.54 18.33 36.93
N SER A 10 -55.36 17.99 35.65
CA SER A 10 -56.34 17.20 34.89
C SER A 10 -55.74 16.64 33.57
N LEU A 11 -54.87 15.64 33.68
CA LEU A 11 -54.68 14.61 32.63
C LEU A 11 -53.96 13.39 33.25
N ARG A 12 -54.58 12.79 34.27
CA ARG A 12 -54.20 11.48 34.82
C ARG A 12 -55.38 10.54 34.64
N SER A 13 -55.65 10.15 33.40
CA SER A 13 -56.49 9.02 32.97
C SER A 13 -56.47 9.01 31.44
N ALA A 14 -56.08 7.88 30.85
CA ALA A 14 -55.98 7.60 29.41
C ALA A 14 -54.68 8.00 28.68
N VAL A 15 -53.57 7.31 28.98
CA VAL A 15 -52.70 6.65 27.98
C VAL A 15 -52.06 5.46 28.70
N LEU A 16 -52.63 4.27 28.54
CA LEU A 16 -52.08 3.00 28.99
C LEU A 16 -52.45 2.01 27.89
N LEU A 17 -51.67 2.02 26.82
CA LEU A 17 -51.75 1.10 25.71
C LEU A 17 -50.35 0.50 25.53
N ILE A 18 -50.17 -0.59 26.28
CA ILE A 18 -49.38 -1.80 25.99
C ILE A 18 -48.08 -1.56 25.20
N ALA A 19 -46.99 -1.38 25.94
CA ALA A 19 -45.68 -1.93 25.55
C ALA A 19 -45.52 -3.25 26.31
N MET A 20 -45.92 -4.36 25.70
CA MET A 20 -45.58 -5.70 26.20
C MET A 20 -44.13 -5.99 25.79
N VAL A 21 -43.18 -5.52 26.59
CA VAL A 21 -41.84 -6.12 26.59
C VAL A 21 -42.00 -7.43 27.37
N VAL A 22 -42.30 -8.52 26.66
CA VAL A 22 -42.27 -9.86 27.25
C VAL A 22 -40.81 -10.29 27.28
N CYS A 23 -40.23 -10.34 28.48
CA CYS A 23 -38.92 -10.96 28.65
C CYS A 23 -39.01 -12.44 28.24
N VAL A 24 -38.52 -12.76 27.04
CA VAL A 24 -38.29 -14.13 26.59
C VAL A 24 -37.01 -14.61 27.27
N GLY A 25 -37.11 -15.12 28.50
CA GLY A 25 -35.98 -15.69 29.21
C GLY A 25 -35.93 -17.20 29.00
N VAL A 26 -34.78 -17.74 28.56
CA VAL A 26 -34.52 -19.19 28.58
C VAL A 26 -34.66 -19.65 30.03
N ASN A 27 -35.58 -20.59 30.28
CA ASN A 27 -35.76 -21.12 31.63
C ASN A 27 -34.61 -22.07 32.00
N ALA A 28 -34.50 -22.42 33.29
CA ALA A 28 -33.44 -23.31 33.79
C ALA A 28 -33.43 -24.72 33.16
N GLN A 29 -34.40 -25.05 32.29
CA GLN A 29 -34.50 -26.30 31.55
C GLN A 29 -34.04 -26.18 30.08
N GLY A 30 -33.51 -25.03 29.65
CA GLY A 30 -33.04 -24.82 28.27
C GLY A 30 -34.18 -24.68 27.26
N THR A 31 -35.35 -24.22 27.69
CA THR A 31 -36.52 -24.04 26.83
C THR A 31 -37.03 -22.60 26.87
N VAL A 32 -37.66 -22.18 25.77
CA VAL A 32 -38.29 -20.87 25.61
C VAL A 32 -39.73 -21.09 25.15
N THR A 33 -40.69 -20.39 25.75
CA THR A 33 -42.09 -20.42 25.31
C THR A 33 -42.50 -19.06 24.80
N MET A 34 -43.12 -19.01 23.62
CA MET A 34 -43.66 -17.79 23.03
C MET A 34 -45.01 -18.07 22.34
N SER A 35 -45.84 -17.05 22.20
CA SER A 35 -47.08 -17.20 21.44
C SER A 35 -46.78 -17.41 19.95
N LYS A 36 -47.67 -18.10 19.24
CA LYS A 36 -47.62 -18.23 17.77
C LYS A 36 -47.62 -16.87 17.07
N ALA A 37 -48.33 -15.88 17.63
CA ALA A 37 -48.33 -14.52 17.09
C ALA A 37 -46.95 -13.85 17.17
N VAL A 38 -46.20 -14.06 18.26
CA VAL A 38 -44.82 -13.55 18.40
C VAL A 38 -43.88 -14.30 17.46
N LEU A 39 -44.01 -15.62 17.34
CA LEU A 39 -43.20 -16.40 16.38
C LEU A 39 -43.44 -15.91 14.94
N MET A 40 -44.70 -15.74 14.54
CA MET A 40 -45.07 -15.20 13.23
C MET A 40 -44.53 -13.78 13.03
N ASP A 41 -44.67 -12.90 14.01
CA ASP A 41 -44.17 -11.51 13.91
C ASP A 41 -42.65 -11.47 13.70
N LYS A 42 -41.89 -12.36 14.37
CA LYS A 42 -40.44 -12.50 14.17
C LYS A 42 -40.08 -13.07 12.80
N ILE A 43 -40.78 -14.11 12.32
CA ILE A 43 -40.58 -14.68 10.97
C ILE A 43 -40.87 -13.64 9.88
N LYS A 44 -42.00 -12.92 10.00
CA LYS A 44 -42.32 -11.80 9.13
C LYS A 44 -41.22 -10.74 9.16
N GLY A 45 -40.68 -10.47 10.36
CA GLY A 45 -39.64 -9.49 10.57
C GLY A 45 -38.39 -9.82 9.76
N GLY A 46 -37.90 -11.06 9.83
CA GLY A 46 -36.71 -11.48 9.09
C GLY A 46 -36.79 -11.24 7.59
N TRP A 47 -37.81 -11.81 6.95
CA TRP A 47 -38.05 -11.63 5.51
C TRP A 47 -38.27 -10.16 5.10
N ALA A 48 -38.98 -9.38 5.94
CA ALA A 48 -39.20 -7.96 5.71
C ALA A 48 -37.90 -7.16 5.80
N GLY A 49 -37.08 -7.43 6.81
CA GLY A 49 -35.77 -6.80 7.01
C GLY A 49 -34.82 -7.10 5.86
N GLN A 50 -34.68 -8.37 5.48
CA GLN A 50 -33.90 -8.84 4.33
C GLN A 50 -34.30 -8.09 3.05
N THR A 51 -35.60 -8.10 2.72
CA THR A 51 -36.11 -7.44 1.51
C THR A 51 -35.86 -5.92 1.52
N ILE A 52 -36.04 -5.25 2.67
CA ILE A 52 -35.76 -3.81 2.80
C ILE A 52 -34.27 -3.52 2.63
N GLY A 53 -33.39 -4.31 3.26
CA GLY A 53 -31.94 -4.13 3.23
C GLY A 53 -31.36 -4.30 1.84
N CYS A 54 -31.73 -5.37 1.13
CA CYS A 54 -31.36 -5.63 -0.27
C CYS A 54 -31.70 -4.41 -1.16
N ALA A 55 -32.95 -3.93 -1.10
CA ALA A 55 -33.35 -2.76 -1.87
C ALA A 55 -32.69 -1.45 -1.42
N TYR A 56 -32.30 -1.32 -0.16
CA TYR A 56 -31.61 -0.12 0.34
C TYR A 56 -30.16 -0.03 -0.17
N GLY A 57 -29.46 -1.16 -0.22
CA GLY A 57 -28.07 -1.21 -0.68
C GLY A 57 -27.87 -1.39 -2.20
N GLY A 58 -28.89 -1.85 -2.92
CA GLY A 58 -28.84 -2.06 -4.37
C GLY A 58 -28.32 -0.89 -5.21
N PRO A 59 -28.66 0.39 -4.94
CA PRO A 59 -28.15 1.51 -5.72
C PRO A 59 -26.62 1.71 -5.66
N THR A 60 -25.93 1.14 -4.67
CA THR A 60 -24.48 1.32 -4.46
C THR A 60 -23.65 0.06 -4.74
N GLU A 61 -24.31 -1.03 -5.15
CA GLU A 61 -23.70 -2.34 -5.40
C GLU A 61 -22.51 -2.21 -6.37
N PHE A 62 -21.34 -2.70 -5.95
CA PHE A 62 -20.04 -2.60 -6.64
C PHE A 62 -19.61 -1.20 -7.11
N CYS A 63 -20.25 -0.12 -6.63
CA CYS A 63 -19.86 1.25 -6.95
C CYS A 63 -18.63 1.71 -6.15
N TYR A 64 -18.36 1.07 -5.01
CA TYR A 64 -17.29 1.41 -4.06
C TYR A 64 -16.45 0.16 -3.75
N ARG A 65 -15.65 -0.27 -4.73
CA ARG A 65 -14.80 -1.46 -4.64
C ARG A 65 -13.49 -1.14 -3.94
N GLY A 66 -13.22 -1.82 -2.83
CA GLY A 66 -12.00 -1.66 -2.01
C GLY A 66 -12.00 -0.40 -1.14
N VAL A 67 -13.10 0.34 -1.10
CA VAL A 67 -13.23 1.62 -0.39
C VAL A 67 -14.60 1.73 0.27
N MET A 68 -14.69 2.44 1.39
CA MET A 68 -15.97 2.79 2.01
C MET A 68 -16.76 3.79 1.16
N ILE A 69 -18.08 3.77 1.30
CA ILE A 69 -18.95 4.82 0.78
C ILE A 69 -18.80 6.08 1.66
N PRO A 70 -18.34 7.22 1.11
CA PRO A 70 -18.10 8.45 1.87
C PRO A 70 -19.37 9.00 2.55
N ASP A 71 -19.22 9.62 3.72
CA ASP A 71 -20.34 10.14 4.53
C ASP A 71 -21.22 11.17 3.80
N ASP A 72 -20.64 11.91 2.86
CA ASP A 72 -21.33 12.93 2.07
C ASP A 72 -22.18 12.35 0.92
N VAL A 73 -22.04 11.06 0.64
CA VAL A 73 -22.91 10.32 -0.28
C VAL A 73 -24.21 9.96 0.43
N GLU A 74 -25.32 10.44 -0.11
CA GLU A 74 -26.68 10.08 0.31
C GLU A 74 -27.08 8.73 -0.33
N ILE A 75 -27.34 7.72 0.50
CA ILE A 75 -27.92 6.44 0.06
C ILE A 75 -29.43 6.63 -0.02
N VAL A 76 -29.97 6.53 -1.23
CA VAL A 76 -31.37 6.91 -1.52
C VAL A 76 -32.34 5.75 -1.23
N TYR A 77 -33.44 6.04 -0.53
CA TYR A 77 -34.57 5.12 -0.37
C TYR A 77 -35.92 5.83 -0.64
N PRO A 78 -36.19 6.20 -1.91
CA PRO A 78 -37.36 6.99 -2.27
C PRO A 78 -38.68 6.21 -2.12
N GLU A 79 -39.81 6.90 -2.28
CA GLU A 79 -41.11 6.24 -2.44
C GLU A 79 -41.12 5.33 -3.68
N HIS A 80 -41.81 4.18 -3.57
CA HIS A 80 -41.89 3.12 -4.57
C HIS A 80 -40.56 2.42 -4.93
N HIS A 81 -39.53 2.51 -4.09
CA HIS A 81 -38.21 1.97 -4.39
C HIS A 81 -38.23 0.45 -4.64
N LEU A 82 -38.76 -0.31 -3.67
CA LEU A 82 -38.94 -1.77 -3.76
C LEU A 82 -39.77 -2.15 -5.00
N LYS A 83 -40.92 -1.50 -5.17
CA LYS A 83 -41.79 -1.71 -6.34
C LYS A 83 -41.04 -1.47 -7.65
N GLY A 84 -40.19 -0.44 -7.69
CA GLY A 84 -39.35 -0.10 -8.84
C GLY A 84 -38.40 -1.22 -9.23
N PHE A 85 -37.73 -1.85 -8.25
CA PHE A 85 -36.88 -3.02 -8.51
C PHE A 85 -37.67 -4.23 -8.98
N TYR A 86 -38.81 -4.56 -8.34
CA TYR A 86 -39.69 -5.63 -8.80
C TYR A 86 -40.13 -5.45 -10.26
N ASP A 87 -40.38 -4.21 -10.69
CA ASP A 87 -40.88 -3.91 -12.03
C ASP A 87 -39.77 -3.88 -13.09
N ASN A 88 -38.56 -3.42 -12.75
CA ASN A 88 -37.54 -3.05 -13.73
C ASN A 88 -36.23 -3.83 -13.62
N LEU A 89 -35.86 -4.31 -12.42
CA LEU A 89 -34.63 -5.06 -12.17
C LEU A 89 -34.89 -6.12 -11.10
N PRO A 90 -35.77 -7.11 -11.38
CA PRO A 90 -36.15 -8.12 -10.38
C PRO A 90 -34.99 -9.06 -10.01
N SER A 91 -33.91 -9.05 -10.79
CA SER A 91 -32.69 -9.80 -10.54
C SER A 91 -31.95 -9.34 -9.29
N LEU A 92 -32.18 -8.11 -8.79
CA LEU A 92 -31.60 -7.58 -7.55
C LEU A 92 -31.95 -8.43 -6.33
N PHE A 93 -33.09 -9.13 -6.34
CA PHE A 93 -33.54 -9.88 -5.17
C PHE A 93 -33.00 -11.31 -5.14
N ASP A 94 -31.80 -11.56 -5.68
CA ASP A 94 -31.19 -12.89 -5.65
C ASP A 94 -30.91 -13.38 -4.24
N ASP A 95 -30.63 -12.47 -3.30
CA ASP A 95 -30.61 -12.74 -1.85
C ASP A 95 -31.93 -13.30 -1.32
N VAL A 96 -33.06 -13.08 -2.01
CA VAL A 96 -34.39 -13.42 -1.49
C VAL A 96 -35.04 -14.56 -2.27
N TYR A 97 -35.06 -14.49 -3.60
CA TYR A 97 -35.79 -15.50 -4.37
C TYR A 97 -35.13 -16.89 -4.34
N MET A 98 -33.85 -16.96 -4.02
CA MET A 98 -33.13 -18.22 -3.84
C MET A 98 -33.57 -18.96 -2.58
N ASP A 99 -33.69 -18.26 -1.46
CA ASP A 99 -34.31 -18.79 -0.24
C ASP A 99 -35.71 -19.35 -0.52
N LEU A 100 -36.52 -18.61 -1.27
CA LEU A 100 -37.89 -19.02 -1.61
C LEU A 100 -37.93 -20.30 -2.46
N THR A 101 -36.94 -20.52 -3.33
CA THR A 101 -36.79 -21.78 -4.07
C THR A 101 -36.57 -22.96 -3.14
N PHE A 102 -35.75 -22.81 -2.09
CA PHE A 102 -35.52 -23.88 -1.12
C PHE A 102 -36.71 -24.09 -0.18
N VAL A 103 -37.38 -23.02 0.26
CA VAL A 103 -38.62 -23.08 1.03
C VAL A 103 -39.73 -23.82 0.25
N ASP A 104 -39.84 -23.59 -1.05
CA ASP A 104 -40.83 -24.26 -1.91
C ASP A 104 -40.58 -25.78 -1.97
N VAL A 105 -39.32 -26.22 -2.04
CA VAL A 105 -38.97 -27.66 -1.98
C VAL A 105 -39.36 -28.26 -0.63
N PHE A 106 -38.99 -27.62 0.48
CA PHE A 106 -39.39 -28.08 1.82
C PHE A 106 -40.92 -28.13 2.00
N THR A 107 -41.64 -27.17 1.42
CA THR A 107 -43.10 -27.12 1.50
C THR A 107 -43.75 -28.24 0.70
N LYS A 108 -43.21 -28.58 -0.48
CA LYS A 108 -43.74 -29.62 -1.37
C LYS A 108 -43.38 -31.03 -0.93
N GLU A 109 -42.15 -31.23 -0.47
CA GLU A 109 -41.57 -32.56 -0.22
C GLU A 109 -41.40 -32.88 1.27
N GLY A 110 -41.51 -31.86 2.14
CA GLY A 110 -41.36 -31.99 3.58
C GLY A 110 -39.92 -31.79 4.06
N LEU A 111 -39.73 -31.82 5.38
CA LEU A 111 -38.43 -31.60 6.03
C LEU A 111 -37.39 -32.71 5.79
N ASP A 112 -37.75 -33.79 5.10
CA ASP A 112 -36.86 -34.90 4.71
C ASP A 112 -36.60 -34.91 3.19
N ALA A 113 -36.87 -33.79 2.51
CA ALA A 113 -36.61 -33.62 1.09
C ALA A 113 -35.13 -33.94 0.78
N PRO A 114 -34.85 -34.74 -0.26
CA PRO A 114 -33.48 -35.11 -0.61
C PRO A 114 -32.74 -33.91 -1.22
N VAL A 115 -31.42 -33.82 -1.01
CA VAL A 115 -30.57 -32.73 -1.53
C VAL A 115 -30.69 -32.57 -3.05
N GLU A 116 -30.94 -33.68 -3.76
CA GLU A 116 -31.15 -33.68 -5.21
C GLU A 116 -32.39 -32.88 -5.64
N SER A 117 -33.44 -32.82 -4.82
CA SER A 117 -34.62 -31.99 -5.12
C SER A 117 -34.26 -30.50 -5.07
N PHE A 118 -33.48 -30.08 -4.08
CA PHE A 118 -32.97 -28.71 -3.98
C PHE A 118 -32.04 -28.37 -5.13
N ALA A 119 -31.06 -29.24 -5.41
CA ALA A 119 -30.11 -29.07 -6.51
C ALA A 119 -30.81 -28.96 -7.87
N ASN A 120 -31.83 -29.78 -8.11
CA ASN A 120 -32.62 -29.71 -9.36
C ASN A 120 -33.47 -28.44 -9.44
N ALA A 121 -34.12 -28.03 -8.34
CA ALA A 121 -34.90 -26.80 -8.31
C ALA A 121 -34.03 -25.58 -8.62
N PHE A 122 -32.86 -25.49 -7.99
CA PHE A 122 -31.85 -24.48 -8.19
C PHE A 122 -31.26 -24.45 -9.61
N ALA A 123 -30.78 -25.60 -10.10
CA ALA A 123 -30.04 -25.69 -11.34
C ALA A 123 -30.90 -25.45 -12.59
N TYR A 124 -32.22 -25.63 -12.48
CA TYR A 124 -33.18 -25.42 -13.58
C TYR A 124 -34.12 -24.24 -13.36
N ALA A 125 -33.87 -23.43 -12.33
CA ALA A 125 -34.59 -22.18 -12.13
C ALA A 125 -34.36 -21.21 -13.31
N GLY A 126 -35.39 -20.40 -13.61
CA GLY A 126 -35.39 -19.50 -14.76
C GLY A 126 -34.64 -18.18 -14.57
N TYR A 127 -34.32 -17.81 -13.34
CA TYR A 127 -33.67 -16.55 -12.98
C TYR A 127 -32.14 -16.59 -13.18
N PRO A 128 -31.50 -15.43 -13.42
CA PRO A 128 -30.04 -15.31 -13.50
C PRO A 128 -29.35 -15.72 -12.19
N LEU A 129 -28.09 -16.17 -12.28
CA LEU A 129 -27.22 -16.45 -11.14
C LEU A 129 -25.79 -15.99 -11.47
N TRP A 130 -25.00 -15.76 -10.44
CA TRP A 130 -23.61 -15.26 -10.50
C TRP A 130 -22.67 -16.17 -9.72
N HIS A 131 -21.36 -15.97 -9.86
CA HIS A 131 -20.32 -16.60 -9.05
C HIS A 131 -20.55 -18.09 -8.66
N ALA A 132 -20.53 -18.42 -7.37
CA ALA A 132 -20.59 -19.81 -6.92
C ALA A 132 -21.93 -20.45 -7.30
N ASN A 133 -23.00 -19.67 -7.30
CA ASN A 133 -24.33 -20.09 -7.71
C ASN A 133 -24.39 -20.51 -9.18
N GLN A 134 -23.89 -19.66 -10.08
CA GLN A 134 -23.87 -20.00 -11.50
C GLN A 134 -22.98 -21.22 -11.76
N GLN A 135 -21.85 -21.33 -11.09
CA GLN A 135 -20.96 -22.46 -11.27
C GLN A 135 -21.55 -23.75 -10.70
N GLY A 136 -22.20 -23.70 -9.53
CA GLY A 136 -22.95 -24.81 -8.97
C GLY A 136 -24.08 -25.26 -9.89
N ARG A 137 -24.83 -24.31 -10.47
CA ARG A 137 -25.86 -24.58 -11.49
C ARG A 137 -25.24 -25.30 -12.69
N TYR A 138 -24.15 -24.78 -13.24
CA TYR A 138 -23.46 -25.40 -14.37
C TYR A 138 -23.01 -26.83 -14.01
N ASN A 139 -22.41 -27.03 -12.84
CA ASN A 139 -21.94 -28.33 -12.36
C ASN A 139 -23.08 -29.36 -12.28
N VAL A 140 -24.22 -29.00 -11.66
CA VAL A 140 -25.41 -29.86 -11.59
C VAL A 140 -25.96 -30.17 -12.99
N GLN A 141 -26.03 -29.17 -13.88
CA GLN A 141 -26.44 -29.39 -15.27
C GLN A 141 -25.48 -30.29 -16.06
N GLN A 142 -24.21 -30.38 -15.67
CA GLN A 142 -23.23 -31.34 -16.22
C GLN A 142 -23.24 -32.70 -15.50
N GLY A 143 -24.09 -32.89 -14.49
CA GLY A 143 -24.23 -34.15 -13.74
C GLY A 143 -23.28 -34.29 -12.54
N ILE A 144 -22.60 -33.22 -12.14
CA ILE A 144 -21.85 -33.16 -10.88
C ILE A 144 -22.85 -32.72 -9.81
N MET A 145 -23.26 -33.66 -8.94
CA MET A 145 -24.25 -33.41 -7.89
C MET A 145 -23.56 -32.98 -6.58
N PRO A 146 -24.29 -32.34 -5.64
CA PRO A 146 -23.77 -32.00 -4.32
C PRO A 146 -23.28 -33.25 -3.55
N PRO A 147 -22.24 -33.14 -2.71
CA PRO A 147 -21.50 -31.90 -2.38
C PRO A 147 -20.42 -31.53 -3.41
N GLU A 148 -20.15 -32.38 -4.40
CA GLU A 148 -19.09 -32.15 -5.41
C GLU A 148 -19.36 -30.93 -6.29
N SER A 149 -20.61 -30.51 -6.44
CA SER A 149 -20.98 -29.34 -7.24
C SER A 149 -20.48 -28.02 -6.64
N GLY A 150 -20.44 -27.91 -5.31
CA GLY A 150 -19.91 -26.74 -4.59
C GLY A 150 -18.44 -26.88 -4.19
N TYR A 151 -17.86 -28.09 -4.27
CA TYR A 151 -16.47 -28.34 -3.89
C TYR A 151 -15.49 -27.46 -4.66
N TRP A 152 -14.57 -26.79 -3.96
CA TRP A 152 -13.71 -25.72 -4.50
C TRP A 152 -12.84 -26.12 -5.71
N LYS A 153 -12.54 -27.41 -5.89
CA LYS A 153 -11.83 -27.90 -7.08
C LYS A 153 -12.71 -28.01 -8.32
N ASN A 154 -14.02 -28.13 -8.13
CA ASN A 154 -15.03 -28.12 -9.18
C ASN A 154 -15.73 -26.75 -9.31
N ASN A 155 -15.57 -25.89 -8.31
CA ASN A 155 -16.12 -24.54 -8.30
C ASN A 155 -15.06 -23.51 -7.87
N PRO A 156 -14.45 -22.76 -8.81
CA PRO A 156 -13.45 -21.75 -8.49
C PRO A 156 -14.01 -20.56 -7.68
N HIS A 157 -15.33 -20.43 -7.54
CA HIS A 157 -15.99 -19.39 -6.73
C HIS A 157 -16.43 -19.90 -5.35
N ALA A 158 -16.00 -21.09 -4.91
CA ALA A 158 -16.59 -21.75 -3.73
C ALA A 158 -16.55 -20.97 -2.40
N ASP A 159 -15.61 -20.02 -2.23
CA ASP A 159 -15.52 -19.16 -1.03
C ASP A 159 -16.33 -17.84 -1.14
N CYS A 160 -17.00 -17.59 -2.28
CA CYS A 160 -17.86 -16.41 -2.47
C CYS A 160 -19.12 -16.47 -1.56
N ILE A 161 -19.75 -15.31 -1.35
CA ILE A 161 -20.90 -15.10 -0.46
C ILE A 161 -22.20 -15.86 -0.84
N ASP A 162 -22.26 -16.53 -1.98
CA ASP A 162 -23.50 -17.04 -2.59
C ASP A 162 -24.43 -17.81 -1.61
N TYR A 163 -23.94 -18.77 -0.81
CA TYR A 163 -24.80 -19.45 0.16
C TYR A 163 -25.09 -18.61 1.42
N GLN A 164 -24.23 -17.64 1.75
CA GLN A 164 -24.46 -16.75 2.89
C GLN A 164 -25.73 -15.92 2.71
N ILE A 165 -25.95 -15.36 1.52
CA ILE A 165 -27.16 -14.58 1.19
C ILE A 165 -28.40 -15.46 1.01
N GLU A 166 -28.22 -16.78 1.01
CA GLU A 166 -29.27 -17.78 0.79
C GLU A 166 -29.44 -18.74 1.98
N SER A 167 -29.19 -18.23 3.19
CA SER A 167 -29.20 -19.05 4.42
C SER A 167 -30.23 -18.57 5.44
N ASP A 168 -30.84 -17.42 5.20
CA ASP A 168 -31.75 -16.72 6.09
C ASP A 168 -32.96 -17.61 6.41
N TYR A 169 -33.54 -18.28 5.40
CA TYR A 169 -34.66 -19.22 5.60
C TYR A 169 -34.31 -20.37 6.54
N ALA A 170 -33.07 -20.88 6.52
CA ALA A 170 -32.66 -22.02 7.35
C ALA A 170 -32.73 -21.64 8.84
N GLY A 171 -32.35 -20.40 9.16
CA GLY A 171 -32.51 -19.82 10.49
C GLY A 171 -33.97 -19.50 10.83
N LEU A 172 -34.73 -18.91 9.91
CA LEU A 172 -36.14 -18.53 10.10
C LEU A 172 -37.06 -19.75 10.34
N MET A 173 -36.77 -20.88 9.70
CA MET A 173 -37.50 -22.13 9.93
C MET A 173 -37.01 -22.94 11.14
N SER A 174 -35.92 -22.51 11.79
CA SER A 174 -35.30 -23.27 12.89
C SER A 174 -35.16 -22.43 14.17
N PRO A 175 -36.24 -21.82 14.71
CA PRO A 175 -36.14 -20.82 15.78
C PRO A 175 -35.51 -21.38 17.06
N GLY A 176 -34.45 -20.73 17.57
CA GLY A 176 -33.69 -21.14 18.76
C GLY A 176 -32.89 -22.45 18.61
N MET A 177 -32.73 -22.98 17.39
CA MET A 177 -32.11 -24.25 17.05
C MET A 177 -30.95 -24.09 16.04
N PRO A 178 -29.81 -23.49 16.43
CA PRO A 178 -28.65 -23.29 15.55
C PRO A 178 -28.13 -24.55 14.86
N ASN A 179 -28.12 -25.70 15.53
CA ASN A 179 -27.56 -26.93 14.94
C ASN A 179 -28.49 -27.48 13.85
N ALA A 180 -29.81 -27.30 14.01
CA ALA A 180 -30.77 -27.65 12.97
C ALA A 180 -30.65 -26.75 11.73
N ALA A 181 -30.36 -25.46 11.92
CA ALA A 181 -30.03 -24.56 10.81
C ALA A 181 -28.72 -24.99 10.13
N SER A 182 -27.67 -25.35 10.90
CA SER A 182 -26.42 -25.87 10.36
C SER A 182 -26.59 -27.16 9.57
N ASP A 183 -27.47 -28.07 9.97
CA ASP A 183 -27.77 -29.31 9.23
C ASP A 183 -28.40 -29.00 7.85
N ILE A 184 -29.31 -28.01 7.79
CA ILE A 184 -29.91 -27.55 6.53
C ILE A 184 -28.84 -26.90 5.65
N SER A 185 -28.01 -26.05 6.25
CA SER A 185 -26.90 -25.39 5.57
C SER A 185 -25.85 -26.35 5.05
N ASP A 186 -25.59 -27.44 5.76
CA ASP A 186 -24.69 -28.48 5.28
C ASP A 186 -25.22 -29.16 4.02
N MET A 187 -26.52 -29.45 3.99
CA MET A 187 -27.14 -30.10 2.85
C MET A 187 -27.19 -29.17 1.62
N ILE A 188 -27.61 -27.92 1.80
CA ILE A 188 -27.96 -27.03 0.70
C ILE A 188 -26.78 -26.14 0.28
N GLY A 189 -25.98 -25.66 1.23
CA GLY A 189 -24.82 -24.81 0.91
C GLY A 189 -23.77 -25.49 0.05
N HIS A 190 -23.61 -26.82 0.18
CA HIS A 190 -22.70 -27.59 -0.67
C HIS A 190 -23.19 -27.82 -2.10
N ILE A 191 -24.37 -27.28 -2.47
CA ILE A 191 -24.78 -27.22 -3.86
C ILE A 191 -23.85 -26.27 -4.64
N MET A 192 -23.47 -25.13 -4.04
CA MET A 192 -22.74 -24.04 -4.69
C MET A 192 -21.42 -23.69 -3.99
N ASN A 193 -21.29 -23.84 -2.67
CA ASN A 193 -20.14 -23.36 -1.90
C ASN A 193 -19.40 -24.50 -1.18
N TYR A 194 -18.23 -24.17 -0.66
CA TYR A 194 -17.39 -24.98 0.21
C TYR A 194 -16.54 -24.03 1.06
N GLY A 195 -16.02 -24.46 2.21
CA GLY A 195 -15.10 -23.63 2.99
C GLY A 195 -15.74 -22.33 3.50
N ASP A 196 -15.13 -21.18 3.21
CA ASP A 196 -15.56 -19.88 3.76
C ASP A 196 -16.95 -19.49 3.24
N GLY A 197 -17.28 -19.82 1.98
CA GLY A 197 -18.60 -19.57 1.39
C GLY A 197 -19.73 -20.34 2.08
N TRP A 198 -19.44 -21.57 2.53
CA TRP A 198 -20.39 -22.37 3.31
C TRP A 198 -20.48 -21.88 4.76
N TYR A 199 -19.36 -21.53 5.38
CA TYR A 199 -19.34 -20.97 6.74
C TYR A 199 -20.15 -19.69 6.86
N GLY A 200 -20.13 -18.83 5.84
CA GLY A 200 -20.98 -17.64 5.78
C GLY A 200 -22.45 -17.99 6.02
N GLY A 201 -23.00 -18.97 5.30
CA GLY A 201 -24.39 -19.39 5.47
C GLY A 201 -24.68 -20.09 6.81
N VAL A 202 -23.75 -20.92 7.29
CA VAL A 202 -23.87 -21.53 8.63
C VAL A 202 -23.93 -20.47 9.72
N PHE A 203 -23.12 -19.41 9.59
CA PHE A 203 -23.04 -18.30 10.53
C PHE A 203 -24.28 -17.40 10.49
N ILE A 204 -24.73 -16.95 9.30
CA ILE A 204 -25.94 -16.15 9.14
C ILE A 204 -27.18 -16.93 9.62
N GLY A 205 -27.33 -18.19 9.19
CA GLY A 205 -28.42 -19.06 9.65
C GLY A 205 -28.45 -19.20 11.18
N ALA A 206 -27.29 -19.32 11.81
CA ALA A 206 -27.14 -19.34 13.27
C ALA A 206 -27.49 -17.99 13.94
N MET A 207 -27.24 -16.85 13.30
CA MET A 207 -27.69 -15.55 13.83
C MET A 207 -29.21 -15.41 13.80
N TYR A 208 -29.86 -15.78 12.70
CA TYR A 208 -31.32 -15.73 12.57
C TYR A 208 -32.04 -16.57 13.61
N THR A 209 -31.61 -17.81 13.80
CA THR A 209 -32.21 -18.71 14.78
C THR A 209 -32.04 -18.21 16.22
N LEU A 210 -30.87 -17.67 16.57
CA LEU A 210 -30.62 -17.10 17.90
C LEU A 210 -31.41 -15.82 18.15
N ALA A 211 -31.71 -15.02 17.11
CA ALA A 211 -32.54 -13.82 17.22
C ALA A 211 -33.99 -14.11 17.68
N PHE A 212 -34.48 -15.35 17.61
CA PHE A 212 -35.77 -15.70 18.21
C PHE A 212 -35.76 -15.70 19.75
N VAL A 213 -34.60 -15.94 20.36
CA VAL A 213 -34.48 -16.23 21.80
C VAL A 213 -33.54 -15.29 22.55
N GLU A 214 -32.69 -14.54 21.84
CA GLU A 214 -31.82 -13.50 22.37
C GLU A 214 -32.34 -12.10 22.00
N ASN A 215 -31.97 -11.10 22.81
CA ASN A 215 -32.34 -9.69 22.59
C ASN A 215 -31.12 -8.74 22.57
N ASP A 216 -29.92 -9.32 22.46
CA ASP A 216 -28.65 -8.58 22.47
C ASP A 216 -27.82 -9.00 21.24
N VAL A 217 -27.45 -8.02 20.43
CA VAL A 217 -26.81 -8.24 19.11
C VAL A 217 -25.42 -8.85 19.27
N GLU A 218 -24.63 -8.35 20.23
CA GLU A 218 -23.29 -8.88 20.51
C GLU A 218 -23.37 -10.35 20.93
N THR A 219 -24.31 -10.70 21.81
CA THR A 219 -24.56 -12.09 22.21
C THR A 219 -24.98 -12.98 21.05
N ILE A 220 -25.82 -12.49 20.12
CA ILE A 220 -26.24 -13.25 18.92
C ILE A 220 -25.02 -13.56 18.05
N VAL A 221 -24.22 -12.55 17.72
CA VAL A 221 -23.01 -12.68 16.89
C VAL A 221 -22.02 -13.67 17.53
N GLU A 222 -21.74 -13.53 18.83
CA GLU A 222 -20.80 -14.41 19.55
C GLU A 222 -21.25 -15.87 19.63
N LYS A 223 -22.55 -16.10 19.85
CA LYS A 223 -23.09 -17.45 19.89
C LYS A 223 -23.17 -18.06 18.50
N ALA A 224 -23.53 -17.29 17.48
CA ALA A 224 -23.53 -17.77 16.11
C ALA A 224 -22.12 -18.18 15.67
N LEU A 225 -21.08 -17.41 16.03
CA LEU A 225 -19.70 -17.72 15.67
C LEU A 225 -19.20 -19.05 16.28
N GLN A 226 -19.83 -19.54 17.35
CA GLN A 226 -19.49 -20.84 17.96
C GLN A 226 -19.88 -22.04 17.08
N THR A 227 -20.66 -21.86 16.01
CA THR A 227 -20.88 -22.91 15.02
C THR A 227 -19.68 -23.11 14.09
N ILE A 228 -18.76 -22.14 14.02
CA ILE A 228 -17.61 -22.17 13.10
C ILE A 228 -16.35 -22.71 13.81
N PRO A 229 -15.54 -23.58 13.16
CA PRO A 229 -14.25 -24.02 13.67
C PRO A 229 -13.31 -22.86 13.99
N LYS A 230 -12.64 -22.90 15.16
CA LYS A 230 -11.75 -21.81 15.59
C LYS A 230 -10.48 -21.69 14.75
N GLU A 231 -10.12 -22.77 14.09
CA GLU A 231 -8.96 -22.90 13.23
C GLU A 231 -9.20 -22.31 11.83
N SER A 232 -10.45 -21.96 11.47
CA SER A 232 -10.76 -21.41 10.15
C SER A 232 -10.41 -19.93 10.04
N LYS A 233 -10.08 -19.50 8.81
CA LYS A 233 -9.91 -18.09 8.45
C LYS A 233 -11.19 -17.30 8.71
N PHE A 234 -12.35 -17.88 8.41
CA PHE A 234 -13.65 -17.28 8.72
C PHE A 234 -13.81 -16.92 10.20
N TYR A 235 -13.50 -17.84 11.12
CA TYR A 235 -13.61 -17.57 12.55
C TYR A 235 -12.66 -16.44 12.97
N GLU A 236 -11.41 -16.48 12.51
CA GLU A 236 -10.41 -15.45 12.82
C GLU A 236 -10.89 -14.05 12.39
N ARG A 237 -11.38 -13.94 11.15
CA ARG A 237 -11.79 -12.67 10.52
C ARG A 237 -13.00 -12.06 11.23
N VAL A 238 -14.05 -12.85 11.49
CA VAL A 238 -15.23 -12.37 12.22
C VAL A 238 -14.90 -12.05 13.69
N ASN A 239 -14.11 -12.89 14.36
CA ASN A 239 -13.69 -12.64 15.75
C ASN A 239 -12.83 -11.38 15.89
N SER A 240 -12.05 -11.01 14.87
CA SER A 240 -11.29 -9.76 14.85
C SER A 240 -12.20 -8.54 14.90
N VAL A 241 -13.29 -8.54 14.13
CA VAL A 241 -14.30 -7.45 14.17
C VAL A 241 -14.93 -7.33 15.56
N ILE A 242 -15.32 -8.45 16.18
CA ILE A 242 -15.85 -8.45 17.56
C ILE A 242 -14.84 -7.85 18.53
N THR A 243 -13.55 -8.16 18.35
CA THR A 243 -12.46 -7.64 19.19
C THR A 243 -12.31 -6.12 18.99
N TRP A 244 -12.26 -5.64 17.76
CA TRP A 244 -12.14 -4.20 17.46
C TRP A 244 -13.33 -3.39 17.95
N TYR A 245 -14.55 -3.94 17.86
CA TYR A 245 -15.75 -3.34 18.46
C TYR A 245 -15.62 -3.17 19.97
N ARG A 246 -15.05 -4.14 20.68
CA ARG A 246 -14.83 -4.05 22.14
C ARG A 246 -13.73 -3.07 22.51
N GLU A 247 -12.73 -2.89 21.64
CA GLU A 247 -11.69 -1.88 21.82
C GLU A 247 -12.23 -0.47 21.62
N ASP A 248 -13.00 -0.25 20.56
CA ASP A 248 -13.68 1.02 20.28
C ASP A 248 -15.09 0.78 19.68
N PRO A 249 -16.15 0.83 20.50
CA PRO A 249 -17.52 0.58 20.06
C PRO A 249 -18.15 1.77 19.32
N THR A 250 -17.42 2.86 19.14
CA THR A 250 -17.94 4.10 18.55
C THR A 250 -17.44 4.36 17.14
N ASP A 251 -16.30 3.78 16.76
CA ASP A 251 -15.67 3.99 15.46
C ASP A 251 -15.69 2.73 14.59
N TRP A 252 -16.76 2.58 13.80
CA TRP A 252 -16.89 1.48 12.84
C TRP A 252 -15.92 1.61 11.67
N LYS A 253 -15.47 2.82 11.35
CA LYS A 253 -14.55 3.06 10.23
C LYS A 253 -13.17 2.52 10.56
N ARG A 254 -12.73 2.66 11.82
CA ARG A 254 -11.52 1.99 12.30
C ARG A 254 -11.59 0.46 12.10
N ALA A 255 -12.70 -0.18 12.49
CA ALA A 255 -12.87 -1.62 12.29
C ALA A 255 -12.87 -2.01 10.80
N TRP A 256 -13.51 -1.21 9.95
CA TRP A 256 -13.48 -1.41 8.50
C TRP A 256 -12.06 -1.28 7.94
N THR A 257 -11.31 -0.24 8.33
CA THR A 257 -9.92 0.00 7.88
C THR A 257 -9.02 -1.17 8.27
N LEU A 258 -9.06 -1.58 9.55
CA LEU A 258 -8.28 -2.72 10.03
C LEU A 258 -8.64 -4.03 9.32
N TYR A 259 -9.93 -4.24 9.01
CA TYR A 259 -10.34 -5.40 8.22
C TYR A 259 -9.75 -5.34 6.81
N ASN A 260 -9.85 -4.18 6.17
CA ASN A 260 -9.43 -4.02 4.79
C ASN A 260 -7.92 -4.18 4.64
N GLU A 261 -7.12 -3.54 5.51
CA GLU A 261 -5.66 -3.68 5.54
C GLU A 261 -5.22 -5.13 5.74
N LYS A 262 -5.88 -5.87 6.63
CA LYS A 262 -5.42 -7.21 7.01
C LYS A 262 -5.97 -8.35 6.14
N TYR A 263 -7.18 -8.21 5.61
CA TYR A 263 -7.96 -9.35 5.10
C TYR A 263 -8.64 -9.14 3.75
N SER A 264 -8.57 -7.96 3.13
CA SER A 264 -9.30 -7.66 1.87
C SER A 264 -8.77 -8.35 0.61
N LYS A 265 -7.59 -8.97 0.66
CA LYS A 265 -7.01 -9.66 -0.49
C LYS A 265 -7.75 -10.97 -0.77
N ASP A 266 -8.50 -11.00 -1.86
CA ASP A 266 -9.16 -12.21 -2.37
C ASP A 266 -8.12 -13.16 -2.97
N ILE A 267 -8.30 -14.45 -2.73
CA ILE A 267 -7.45 -15.54 -3.25
C ILE A 267 -8.25 -16.59 -4.05
N GLY A 268 -9.58 -16.53 -4.02
CA GLY A 268 -10.47 -17.54 -4.58
C GLY A 268 -11.13 -17.06 -5.87
N CYS A 269 -11.87 -15.95 -5.83
CA CYS A 269 -12.78 -15.57 -6.91
C CYS A 269 -12.03 -15.14 -8.18
N PRO A 270 -12.13 -15.88 -9.30
CA PRO A 270 -11.37 -15.58 -10.53
C PRO A 270 -11.57 -14.19 -11.12
N GLU A 271 -12.75 -13.60 -10.92
CA GLU A 271 -13.05 -12.25 -11.40
C GLU A 271 -12.38 -11.16 -10.56
N LEU A 272 -12.34 -11.37 -9.24
CA LEU A 272 -12.05 -10.34 -8.24
C LEU A 272 -10.66 -10.47 -7.61
N ILE A 273 -10.03 -11.63 -7.69
CA ILE A 273 -8.65 -11.88 -7.29
C ILE A 273 -7.70 -10.87 -7.95
N LEU A 274 -6.77 -10.27 -7.19
CA LEU A 274 -5.87 -9.21 -7.68
C LEU A 274 -6.60 -8.01 -8.34
N ALA A 275 -7.86 -7.74 -7.95
CA ALA A 275 -8.64 -6.58 -8.35
C ALA A 275 -9.21 -5.86 -7.12
N PRO A 276 -9.65 -4.58 -7.23
CA PRO A 276 -10.15 -3.84 -6.07
C PRO A 276 -11.47 -4.38 -5.48
N GLY A 277 -12.19 -5.23 -6.21
CA GLY A 277 -13.45 -5.79 -5.70
C GLY A 277 -13.19 -7.07 -4.93
N ASN A 278 -14.08 -7.42 -4.00
CA ASN A 278 -14.04 -8.68 -3.28
C ASN A 278 -15.49 -9.10 -2.96
N ILE A 279 -15.78 -10.40 -3.01
CA ILE A 279 -17.10 -10.98 -2.71
C ILE A 279 -16.99 -12.23 -1.81
N ASP A 280 -15.83 -12.42 -1.17
CA ASP A 280 -15.56 -13.49 -0.22
C ASP A 280 -16.53 -13.41 0.97
N ALA A 281 -17.05 -14.56 1.38
CA ALA A 281 -18.03 -14.66 2.46
C ALA A 281 -17.49 -14.14 3.81
N THR A 282 -16.19 -14.27 4.07
CA THR A 282 -15.60 -13.75 5.31
C THR A 282 -15.71 -12.22 5.40
N MET A 283 -15.47 -11.51 4.28
CA MET A 283 -15.52 -10.05 4.22
C MET A 283 -16.95 -9.55 4.35
N ASN A 284 -17.87 -10.16 3.62
CA ASN A 284 -19.26 -9.78 3.69
C ASN A 284 -19.86 -10.10 5.07
N SER A 285 -19.57 -11.27 5.65
CA SER A 285 -19.94 -11.57 7.04
C SER A 285 -19.34 -10.58 8.04
N ALA A 286 -18.10 -10.13 7.83
CA ALA A 286 -17.50 -9.09 8.65
C ALA A 286 -18.26 -7.76 8.54
N TYR A 287 -18.69 -7.35 7.34
CA TYR A 287 -19.48 -6.13 7.13
C TYR A 287 -20.88 -6.22 7.73
N VAL A 288 -21.54 -7.38 7.67
CA VAL A 288 -22.77 -7.66 8.42
C VAL A 288 -22.55 -7.46 9.92
N VAL A 289 -21.46 -8.00 10.47
CA VAL A 289 -21.13 -7.87 11.90
C VAL A 289 -20.77 -6.44 12.29
N ILE A 290 -20.04 -5.68 11.46
CA ILE A 290 -19.79 -4.26 11.67
C ILE A 290 -21.12 -3.50 11.76
N GLY A 291 -22.02 -3.70 10.80
CA GLY A 291 -23.35 -3.07 10.80
C GLY A 291 -24.19 -3.42 12.03
N LEU A 292 -24.19 -4.70 12.42
CA LEU A 292 -24.92 -5.18 13.60
C LEU A 292 -24.38 -4.59 14.91
N LEU A 293 -23.08 -4.71 15.16
CA LEU A 293 -22.47 -4.29 16.42
C LEU A 293 -22.49 -2.76 16.59
N TYR A 294 -22.04 -2.02 15.57
CA TYR A 294 -21.97 -0.56 15.63
C TYR A 294 -23.32 0.12 15.41
N GLY A 295 -24.29 -0.58 14.80
CA GLY A 295 -25.68 -0.16 14.73
C GLY A 295 -26.40 -0.20 16.08
N GLN A 296 -25.91 -1.00 17.05
CA GLN A 296 -26.39 -1.04 18.42
C GLN A 296 -27.91 -1.27 18.55
N GLY A 297 -28.48 -2.06 17.64
CA GLY A 297 -29.91 -2.37 17.58
C GLY A 297 -30.79 -1.30 16.92
N ASP A 298 -30.22 -0.22 16.39
CA ASP A 298 -30.96 0.74 15.56
C ASP A 298 -31.05 0.26 14.11
N PHE A 299 -32.27 0.06 13.62
CA PHE A 299 -32.53 -0.51 12.30
C PHE A 299 -31.94 0.31 11.15
N GLY A 300 -32.07 1.64 11.20
CA GLY A 300 -31.55 2.52 10.14
C GLY A 300 -30.03 2.59 10.18
N LYS A 301 -29.45 2.73 11.37
CA LYS A 301 -28.00 2.80 11.57
C LYS A 301 -27.31 1.49 11.18
N THR A 302 -27.88 0.34 11.52
CA THR A 302 -27.36 -0.97 11.11
C THR A 302 -27.29 -1.07 9.59
N MET A 303 -28.39 -0.78 8.88
CA MET A 303 -28.40 -0.80 7.42
C MET A 303 -27.40 0.18 6.82
N GLU A 304 -27.39 1.44 7.29
CA GLU A 304 -26.48 2.47 6.78
C GLU A 304 -25.02 2.04 6.91
N ILE A 305 -24.60 1.54 8.08
CA ILE A 305 -23.21 1.12 8.30
C ILE A 305 -22.86 -0.05 7.38
N SER A 306 -23.68 -1.11 7.33
CA SER A 306 -23.40 -2.29 6.49
C SER A 306 -23.36 -1.94 5.00
N THR A 307 -24.19 -1.01 4.52
CA THR A 307 -24.13 -0.53 3.13
C THR A 307 -22.87 0.29 2.89
N ARG A 308 -22.49 1.16 3.85
CA ARG A 308 -21.32 2.03 3.73
C ARG A 308 -19.99 1.30 3.74
N CYS A 309 -19.94 0.04 4.19
CA CYS A 309 -18.76 -0.80 4.04
C CYS A 309 -18.37 -1.05 2.57
N GLY A 310 -19.26 -0.79 1.59
CA GLY A 310 -18.96 -0.84 0.16
C GLY A 310 -19.01 -2.26 -0.41
N GLN A 311 -18.27 -2.50 -1.50
CA GLN A 311 -18.22 -3.79 -2.21
C GLN A 311 -19.60 -4.24 -2.71
N ASP A 312 -20.04 -5.42 -2.31
CA ASP A 312 -21.34 -6.03 -2.57
C ASP A 312 -22.36 -5.48 -1.56
N SER A 313 -22.92 -4.30 -1.86
CA SER A 313 -23.50 -3.44 -0.81
C SER A 313 -25.00 -3.64 -0.54
N ASP A 314 -25.68 -4.50 -1.29
CA ASP A 314 -27.09 -4.89 -1.13
C ASP A 314 -27.27 -6.07 -0.17
N CYS A 315 -26.39 -7.07 -0.24
CA CYS A 315 -26.49 -8.29 0.56
C CYS A 315 -26.18 -8.07 2.06
N ASN A 316 -25.16 -7.28 2.36
CA ASN A 316 -24.74 -6.99 3.74
C ASN A 316 -25.85 -6.31 4.59
N PRO A 317 -26.50 -5.21 4.13
CA PRO A 317 -27.65 -4.67 4.85
C PRO A 317 -28.87 -5.59 4.82
N SER A 318 -29.03 -6.45 3.81
CA SER A 318 -30.09 -7.47 3.75
C SER A 318 -30.01 -8.42 4.96
N SER A 319 -28.89 -9.13 5.13
CA SER A 319 -28.70 -10.06 6.25
C SER A 319 -28.71 -9.34 7.61
N ALA A 320 -28.08 -8.17 7.73
CA ALA A 320 -28.04 -7.43 8.99
C ALA A 320 -29.44 -6.95 9.44
N ALA A 321 -30.23 -6.40 8.51
CA ALA A 321 -31.59 -5.95 8.78
C ALA A 321 -32.52 -7.12 9.10
N GLY A 322 -32.40 -8.25 8.40
CA GLY A 322 -33.25 -9.41 8.65
C GLY A 322 -32.95 -10.11 9.99
N VAL A 323 -31.68 -10.22 10.42
CA VAL A 323 -31.34 -10.68 11.78
C VAL A 323 -31.95 -9.75 12.83
N LEU A 324 -31.78 -8.43 12.68
CA LEU A 324 -32.30 -7.43 13.61
C LEU A 324 -33.84 -7.39 13.66
N ALA A 325 -34.50 -7.54 12.51
CA ALA A 325 -35.95 -7.60 12.43
C ALA A 325 -36.53 -8.94 12.92
N THR A 326 -35.77 -10.04 12.84
CA THR A 326 -36.13 -11.30 13.53
C THR A 326 -36.02 -11.14 15.05
N MET A 327 -35.02 -10.41 15.52
CA MET A 327 -34.85 -10.10 16.95
C MET A 327 -36.02 -9.25 17.50
N THR A 328 -36.44 -8.25 16.74
CA THR A 328 -37.39 -7.23 17.22
C THR A 328 -38.85 -7.49 16.80
N GLY A 329 -39.07 -8.18 15.68
CA GLY A 329 -40.38 -8.47 15.08
C GLY A 329 -40.77 -7.47 13.99
N TYR A 330 -41.58 -7.92 13.02
CA TYR A 330 -42.14 -7.11 11.94
C TYR A 330 -42.84 -5.86 12.46
N SER A 331 -43.60 -6.01 13.55
CA SER A 331 -44.33 -4.90 14.18
C SER A 331 -43.42 -3.78 14.75
N ALA A 332 -42.12 -4.05 14.91
CA ALA A 332 -41.14 -3.09 15.43
C ALA A 332 -40.30 -2.39 14.33
N ILE A 333 -40.42 -2.79 13.06
CA ILE A 333 -39.71 -2.14 11.95
C ILE A 333 -40.20 -0.68 11.85
N PRO A 334 -39.30 0.32 11.78
CA PRO A 334 -39.72 1.72 11.74
C PRO A 334 -40.60 2.03 10.51
N GLU A 335 -41.67 2.79 10.73
CA GLU A 335 -42.67 3.12 9.71
C GLU A 335 -42.09 3.86 8.49
N ALA A 336 -40.89 4.45 8.59
CA ALA A 336 -40.22 5.07 7.44
C ALA A 336 -39.88 4.06 6.32
N TRP A 337 -39.70 2.78 6.65
CA TRP A 337 -39.32 1.72 5.70
C TRP A 337 -40.52 0.93 5.16
N MET A 338 -41.59 0.86 5.95
CA MET A 338 -42.74 -0.02 5.70
C MET A 338 -43.59 0.30 4.45
N PRO A 339 -43.80 1.57 4.03
CA PRO A 339 -44.60 1.88 2.86
C PRO A 339 -44.11 1.18 1.59
N ASN A 340 -42.80 1.18 1.34
CA ASN A 340 -42.19 0.52 0.19
C ASN A 340 -42.41 -1.01 0.23
N LEU A 341 -42.31 -1.62 1.41
CA LEU A 341 -42.51 -3.05 1.60
C LEU A 341 -43.96 -3.48 1.36
N ARG A 342 -44.93 -2.78 1.96
CA ARG A 342 -46.37 -3.10 1.85
C ARG A 342 -46.90 -3.08 0.42
N GLU A 343 -46.26 -2.32 -0.47
CA GLU A 343 -46.59 -2.29 -1.90
C GLU A 343 -46.26 -3.60 -2.64
N VAL A 344 -45.35 -4.41 -2.09
CA VAL A 344 -44.83 -5.62 -2.73
C VAL A 344 -45.11 -6.91 -1.96
N GLU A 345 -45.64 -6.86 -0.73
CA GLU A 345 -45.88 -8.06 0.10
C GLU A 345 -46.75 -9.15 -0.57
N ASP A 346 -47.75 -8.75 -1.36
CA ASP A 346 -48.64 -9.66 -2.10
C ASP A 346 -48.13 -10.01 -3.52
N ARG A 347 -46.95 -9.51 -3.90
CA ARG A 347 -46.38 -9.71 -5.24
C ARG A 347 -45.39 -10.87 -5.20
N SER A 348 -45.53 -11.79 -6.14
CA SER A 348 -44.54 -12.85 -6.31
C SER A 348 -43.22 -12.30 -6.83
N PHE A 349 -42.11 -12.86 -6.36
CA PHE A 349 -40.78 -12.60 -6.90
C PHE A 349 -40.66 -13.16 -8.33
N ALA A 350 -39.74 -12.62 -9.13
CA ALA A 350 -39.59 -13.08 -10.50
C ALA A 350 -39.14 -14.54 -10.54
N SER A 351 -39.78 -15.34 -11.40
CA SER A 351 -39.46 -16.76 -11.62
C SER A 351 -39.69 -17.70 -10.41
N VAL A 352 -40.14 -17.18 -9.27
CA VAL A 352 -40.62 -17.96 -8.11
C VAL A 352 -42.08 -17.60 -7.86
N ASN A 353 -42.99 -18.56 -7.93
CA ASN A 353 -44.43 -18.32 -7.72
C ASN A 353 -44.76 -18.24 -6.22
N MET A 354 -44.08 -17.34 -5.50
CA MET A 354 -44.21 -17.10 -4.06
C MET A 354 -44.03 -15.60 -3.77
N SER A 355 -44.97 -15.02 -3.03
CA SER A 355 -44.88 -13.66 -2.47
C SER A 355 -44.29 -13.68 -1.06
N LEU A 356 -44.00 -12.50 -0.49
CA LEU A 356 -43.58 -12.41 0.91
C LEU A 356 -44.66 -12.95 1.86
N ASN A 357 -45.94 -12.65 1.62
CA ASN A 357 -47.03 -13.18 2.43
C ASN A 357 -47.09 -14.72 2.37
N ASP A 358 -46.85 -15.32 1.20
CA ASP A 358 -46.77 -16.77 1.08
C ASP A 358 -45.56 -17.35 1.85
N ALA A 359 -44.41 -16.67 1.79
CA ALA A 359 -43.20 -17.06 2.51
C ALA A 359 -43.39 -17.01 4.03
N TYR A 360 -44.06 -15.97 4.54
CA TYR A 360 -44.40 -15.83 5.96
C TYR A 360 -45.18 -17.03 6.48
N GLU A 361 -46.21 -17.45 5.74
CA GLU A 361 -47.07 -18.58 6.11
C GLU A 361 -46.32 -19.92 6.00
N GLN A 362 -45.63 -20.15 4.88
CA GLN A 362 -44.92 -21.41 4.63
C GLN A 362 -43.77 -21.64 5.62
N VAL A 363 -42.96 -20.62 5.89
CA VAL A 363 -41.85 -20.73 6.85
C VAL A 363 -42.36 -20.86 8.27
N PHE A 364 -43.47 -20.21 8.63
CA PHE A 364 -44.12 -20.43 9.92
C PHE A 364 -44.55 -21.89 10.10
N ASP A 365 -45.19 -22.49 9.10
CA ASP A 365 -45.57 -23.91 9.14
C ASP A 365 -44.36 -24.85 9.22
N LEU A 366 -43.27 -24.53 8.51
CA LEU A 366 -42.01 -25.27 8.61
C LEU A 366 -41.39 -25.13 10.00
N ALA A 367 -41.39 -23.92 10.58
CA ALA A 367 -40.89 -23.66 11.93
C ALA A 367 -41.65 -24.46 12.99
N LEU A 368 -42.97 -24.56 12.89
CA LEU A 368 -43.76 -25.41 13.79
C LEU A 368 -43.32 -26.89 13.72
N LYS A 369 -43.12 -27.41 12.50
CA LYS A 369 -42.65 -28.80 12.31
C LYS A 369 -41.23 -29.01 12.83
N MET A 370 -40.34 -28.04 12.64
CA MET A 370 -38.97 -28.09 13.17
C MET A 370 -38.96 -28.07 14.70
N ILE A 371 -39.79 -27.24 15.33
CA ILE A 371 -39.94 -27.21 16.79
C ILE A 371 -40.35 -28.58 17.32
N GLU A 372 -41.35 -29.24 16.72
CA GLU A 372 -41.77 -30.59 17.12
C GLU A 372 -40.65 -31.64 16.89
N ARG A 373 -40.00 -31.59 15.72
CA ARG A 373 -38.92 -32.52 15.35
C ARG A 373 -37.76 -32.52 16.35
N HIS A 374 -37.39 -31.35 16.86
CA HIS A 374 -36.27 -31.21 17.78
C HIS A 374 -36.69 -31.23 19.27
N GLY A 375 -37.89 -31.75 19.55
CA GLY A 375 -38.34 -32.05 20.91
C GLY A 375 -38.94 -30.86 21.67
N GLY A 376 -39.33 -29.81 20.96
CA GLY A 376 -40.26 -28.80 21.44
C GLY A 376 -41.72 -29.27 21.37
N SER A 377 -42.66 -28.36 21.64
CA SER A 377 -44.09 -28.65 21.56
C SER A 377 -44.87 -27.49 20.95
N VAL A 378 -45.86 -27.80 20.12
CA VAL A 378 -46.76 -26.83 19.49
C VAL A 378 -48.15 -26.94 20.13
N GLY A 379 -48.54 -25.90 20.88
CA GLY A 379 -49.86 -25.77 21.51
C GLY A 379 -50.91 -25.16 20.56
N GLU A 380 -52.07 -24.81 21.10
CA GLU A 380 -53.11 -24.10 20.34
C GLU A 380 -52.66 -22.66 20.01
N ASP A 381 -52.25 -21.91 21.04
CA ASP A 381 -51.86 -20.49 20.95
C ASP A 381 -50.35 -20.24 21.09
N ASP A 382 -49.59 -21.20 21.61
CA ASP A 382 -48.17 -21.06 21.95
C ASP A 382 -47.30 -22.19 21.40
N VAL A 383 -45.99 -21.95 21.45
CA VAL A 383 -44.95 -22.94 21.14
C VAL A 383 -43.91 -22.94 22.26
N THR A 384 -43.39 -24.11 22.58
CA THR A 384 -42.22 -24.28 23.44
C THR A 384 -41.07 -24.81 22.61
N ILE A 385 -40.04 -23.99 22.46
CA ILE A 385 -38.80 -24.27 21.76
C ILE A 385 -37.81 -24.87 22.74
N LYS A 386 -37.14 -25.95 22.34
CA LYS A 386 -35.96 -26.46 23.04
C LYS A 386 -34.72 -25.82 22.43
N VAL A 387 -34.15 -24.85 23.14
CA VAL A 387 -33.04 -24.04 22.62
C VAL A 387 -31.79 -24.89 22.53
N GLN A 388 -31.12 -24.87 21.38
CA GLN A 388 -29.89 -25.62 21.17
C GLN A 388 -28.68 -24.75 21.53
N THR A 389 -27.65 -25.39 22.10
CA THR A 389 -26.33 -24.79 22.20
C THR A 389 -25.60 -25.01 20.87
N PRO A 390 -25.01 -23.96 20.26
CA PRO A 390 -24.25 -24.08 19.03
C PRO A 390 -23.21 -25.19 19.09
N GLU A 391 -23.20 -26.05 18.08
CA GLU A 391 -22.20 -27.09 17.84
C GLU A 391 -21.31 -26.70 16.65
N VAL A 392 -20.01 -26.93 16.80
CA VAL A 392 -19.02 -26.59 15.77
C VAL A 392 -19.17 -27.55 14.58
N VAL A 393 -19.29 -26.99 13.37
CA VAL A 393 -19.32 -27.77 12.12
C VAL A 393 -17.91 -28.27 11.76
N ARG A 394 -17.78 -29.08 10.70
CA ARG A 394 -16.46 -29.62 10.29
C ARG A 394 -15.55 -28.53 9.72
N LEU A 395 -14.23 -28.71 9.88
CA LEU A 395 -13.22 -27.86 9.26
C LEU A 395 -13.06 -28.21 7.77
N GLU A 396 -13.44 -27.27 6.92
CA GLU A 396 -13.21 -27.21 5.48
C GLU A 396 -12.50 -25.90 5.12
N GLN A 397 -11.43 -25.99 4.31
CA GLN A 397 -10.73 -24.83 3.75
C GLN A 397 -10.32 -25.13 2.31
N GLY A 398 -10.66 -24.23 1.40
CA GLY A 398 -10.14 -24.20 0.03
C GLY A 398 -8.84 -23.38 -0.04
N PHE A 399 -8.15 -23.46 -1.18
CA PHE A 399 -7.03 -22.56 -1.52
C PHE A 399 -5.93 -22.45 -0.44
N THR A 400 -5.69 -23.54 0.30
CA THR A 400 -4.63 -23.58 1.33
C THR A 400 -3.26 -23.63 0.66
N ASP A 401 -2.33 -22.79 1.12
CA ASP A 401 -0.97 -22.64 0.56
C ASP A 401 -1.01 -22.34 -0.95
N MET A 402 -1.87 -21.41 -1.34
CA MET A 402 -2.03 -20.95 -2.72
C MET A 402 -2.08 -19.43 -2.76
N TYR A 403 -1.09 -18.83 -3.43
CA TYR A 403 -0.96 -17.39 -3.56
C TYR A 403 -1.10 -17.01 -5.03
N PRO A 404 -2.12 -16.22 -5.39
CA PRO A 404 -2.40 -15.91 -6.78
C PRO A 404 -1.43 -14.89 -7.36
N LYS A 405 -0.95 -15.14 -8.57
CA LYS A 405 -0.12 -14.22 -9.36
C LYS A 405 -0.73 -14.07 -10.76
N LEU A 406 -0.67 -12.86 -11.32
CA LEU A 406 -1.24 -12.56 -12.63
C LEU A 406 -0.25 -13.00 -13.73
N LEU A 407 -0.66 -13.91 -14.60
CA LEU A 407 0.15 -14.25 -15.78
C LEU A 407 -0.06 -13.24 -16.91
N THR A 408 -1.32 -12.90 -17.18
CA THR A 408 -1.67 -11.91 -18.21
C THR A 408 -3.07 -11.35 -17.96
N SER A 409 -3.27 -10.09 -18.37
CA SER A 409 -4.55 -9.40 -18.41
C SER A 409 -4.79 -8.81 -19.80
N GLY A 410 -6.05 -8.80 -20.24
CA GLY A 410 -6.44 -8.38 -21.58
C GLY A 410 -6.97 -9.56 -22.40
N ILE A 411 -7.75 -9.27 -23.45
CA ILE A 411 -8.48 -10.30 -24.20
C ILE A 411 -7.50 -11.18 -24.99
N GLN A 412 -7.29 -12.41 -24.52
CA GLN A 412 -6.59 -13.48 -25.22
C GLN A 412 -7.60 -14.40 -25.91
N ASN A 413 -7.42 -14.69 -27.20
CA ASN A 413 -8.27 -15.65 -27.88
C ASN A 413 -7.77 -17.08 -27.60
N LEU A 414 -8.61 -17.91 -26.98
CA LEU A 414 -8.31 -19.32 -26.70
C LEU A 414 -8.75 -20.25 -27.84
N GLY A 415 -9.71 -19.80 -28.65
CA GLY A 415 -10.21 -20.52 -29.80
C GLY A 415 -11.15 -19.67 -30.64
N THR A 416 -10.98 -19.72 -31.96
CA THR A 416 -11.76 -18.94 -32.94
C THR A 416 -12.39 -19.85 -34.00
N ASP A 417 -13.30 -19.28 -34.79
CA ASP A 417 -13.94 -19.95 -35.93
C ASP A 417 -12.97 -20.31 -37.08
N ALA A 418 -11.80 -19.67 -37.15
CA ALA A 418 -10.71 -20.00 -38.06
C ALA A 418 -9.85 -21.19 -37.57
N GLY A 419 -10.10 -21.68 -36.36
CA GLY A 419 -9.20 -22.61 -35.67
C GLY A 419 -7.96 -21.89 -35.11
N GLY A 420 -7.39 -22.45 -34.05
CA GLY A 420 -6.23 -21.89 -33.36
C GLY A 420 -5.94 -22.65 -32.08
N GLN A 421 -4.70 -22.54 -31.64
CA GLN A 421 -4.22 -23.08 -30.37
C GLN A 421 -3.55 -21.94 -29.62
N ASN A 422 -3.86 -21.80 -28.33
CA ASN A 422 -3.18 -20.87 -27.43
C ASN A 422 -2.52 -21.68 -26.32
N THR A 423 -1.31 -21.30 -25.91
CA THR A 423 -0.56 -21.97 -24.85
C THR A 423 -0.02 -20.93 -23.88
N PHE A 424 -0.37 -21.09 -22.60
CA PHE A 424 0.22 -20.33 -21.50
C PHE A 424 1.29 -21.17 -20.80
N LYS A 425 2.36 -20.52 -20.34
CA LYS A 425 3.43 -21.15 -19.56
C LYS A 425 3.60 -20.37 -18.27
N PHE A 426 3.81 -21.06 -17.16
CA PHE A 426 3.98 -20.45 -15.84
C PHE A 426 4.77 -21.40 -14.93
N HIS A 427 5.20 -20.91 -13.77
CA HIS A 427 5.80 -21.70 -12.71
C HIS A 427 4.94 -21.58 -11.45
N GLY A 428 4.34 -22.67 -10.98
CA GLY A 428 3.47 -22.68 -9.82
C GLY A 428 2.68 -23.98 -9.67
N CYS A 429 1.72 -24.00 -8.75
CA CYS A 429 0.94 -25.17 -8.33
C CYS A 429 -0.54 -25.13 -8.75
N GLY A 430 -0.97 -24.10 -9.47
CA GLY A 430 -2.36 -24.01 -9.95
C GLY A 430 -2.57 -22.93 -11.01
N ILE A 431 -3.71 -22.98 -11.69
CA ILE A 431 -4.12 -22.01 -12.70
C ILE A 431 -5.64 -21.85 -12.74
N VAL A 432 -6.10 -20.62 -12.96
CA VAL A 432 -7.48 -20.30 -13.35
C VAL A 432 -7.48 -19.32 -14.51
N VAL A 433 -8.36 -19.57 -15.47
CA VAL A 433 -8.54 -18.75 -16.67
C VAL A 433 -9.93 -18.13 -16.62
N TYR A 434 -9.97 -16.85 -16.27
CA TYR A 434 -11.19 -16.04 -16.26
C TYR A 434 -11.49 -15.55 -17.68
N GLY A 435 -12.69 -15.82 -18.15
CA GLY A 435 -13.08 -15.61 -19.54
C GLY A 435 -14.47 -16.13 -19.86
N ASN A 436 -14.88 -15.92 -21.11
CA ASN A 436 -16.22 -16.28 -21.56
C ASN A 436 -16.22 -16.68 -23.04
N ILE A 437 -17.37 -17.18 -23.50
CA ILE A 437 -17.64 -17.44 -24.90
C ILE A 437 -18.63 -16.42 -25.47
N ASP A 438 -18.22 -15.77 -26.55
CA ASP A 438 -19.10 -14.94 -27.36
C ASP A 438 -19.61 -15.75 -28.55
N CYS A 439 -20.92 -16.00 -28.57
CA CYS A 439 -21.61 -16.57 -29.72
C CYS A 439 -23.07 -16.11 -29.75
N SER A 440 -23.56 -15.70 -30.93
CA SER A 440 -24.95 -15.29 -31.14
C SER A 440 -25.94 -16.46 -31.10
N ASP A 441 -25.50 -17.68 -31.44
CA ASP A 441 -26.30 -18.88 -31.26
C ASP A 441 -26.18 -19.42 -29.84
N LYS A 442 -27.20 -19.16 -29.02
CA LYS A 442 -27.27 -19.62 -27.63
C LYS A 442 -27.42 -21.14 -27.47
N THR A 443 -27.71 -21.87 -28.56
CA THR A 443 -27.78 -23.34 -28.55
C THR A 443 -26.43 -24.02 -28.81
N TYR A 444 -25.41 -23.25 -29.21
CA TYR A 444 -24.07 -23.77 -29.45
C TYR A 444 -23.33 -24.02 -28.14
N VAL A 445 -22.75 -25.22 -28.03
CA VAL A 445 -21.86 -25.63 -26.93
C VAL A 445 -20.48 -25.82 -27.52
N ALA A 446 -19.53 -24.97 -27.14
CA ALA A 446 -18.15 -25.13 -27.56
C ALA A 446 -17.46 -26.22 -26.74
N GLU A 447 -16.74 -27.10 -27.43
CA GLU A 447 -15.92 -28.16 -26.84
C GLU A 447 -14.46 -27.69 -26.88
N LEU A 448 -13.98 -27.18 -25.75
CA LEU A 448 -12.62 -26.67 -25.59
C LEU A 448 -11.76 -27.74 -24.93
N GLU A 449 -10.92 -28.42 -25.71
CA GLU A 449 -9.92 -29.34 -25.17
C GLU A 449 -8.81 -28.54 -24.48
N VAL A 450 -8.50 -28.92 -23.25
CA VAL A 450 -7.41 -28.34 -22.47
C VAL A 450 -6.38 -29.42 -22.17
N SER A 451 -5.13 -29.15 -22.52
CA SER A 451 -3.98 -30.01 -22.23
C SER A 451 -3.02 -29.35 -21.26
N VAL A 452 -2.55 -30.10 -20.27
CA VAL A 452 -1.51 -29.69 -19.33
C VAL A 452 -0.26 -30.51 -19.63
N ASP A 453 0.86 -29.84 -19.88
CA ASP A 453 2.17 -30.46 -20.16
C ASP A 453 2.15 -31.49 -21.30
N GLY A 454 1.29 -31.24 -22.29
CA GLY A 454 1.14 -32.07 -23.48
C GLY A 454 0.14 -33.22 -23.35
N GLU A 455 -0.38 -33.49 -22.14
CA GLU A 455 -1.42 -34.49 -21.88
C GLU A 455 -2.79 -33.82 -21.77
N VAL A 456 -3.84 -34.48 -22.28
CA VAL A 456 -5.22 -33.95 -22.18
C VAL A 456 -5.72 -34.07 -20.76
N ASP A 457 -6.07 -32.94 -20.13
CA ASP A 457 -6.69 -32.91 -18.81
C ASP A 457 -8.21 -33.11 -18.92
N ARG A 458 -8.92 -32.20 -19.61
CA ARG A 458 -10.36 -32.33 -19.88
C ARG A 458 -10.85 -31.51 -21.07
N VAL A 459 -12.07 -31.81 -21.54
CA VAL A 459 -12.80 -31.01 -22.53
C VAL A 459 -13.87 -30.20 -21.81
N MET A 460 -13.73 -28.87 -21.83
CA MET A 460 -14.68 -27.93 -21.24
C MET A 460 -15.85 -27.68 -22.20
N LYS A 461 -17.08 -27.67 -21.67
CA LYS A 461 -18.30 -27.39 -22.43
C LYS A 461 -18.77 -25.97 -22.14
N LEU A 462 -18.52 -25.04 -23.06
CA LEU A 462 -18.81 -23.63 -22.84
C LEU A 462 -20.05 -23.20 -23.64
N CYS A 463 -21.01 -22.58 -22.96
CA CYS A 463 -22.26 -22.07 -23.55
C CYS A 463 -22.31 -20.55 -23.44
N SER A 464 -22.84 -19.85 -24.45
CA SER A 464 -23.08 -18.40 -24.37
C SER A 464 -24.45 -18.04 -23.80
N ASP A 465 -25.28 -19.05 -23.49
CA ASP A 465 -26.55 -18.90 -22.77
C ASP A 465 -26.27 -18.60 -21.29
N PHE A 466 -26.87 -17.52 -20.78
CA PHE A 466 -26.57 -17.00 -19.44
C PHE A 466 -26.86 -18.00 -18.32
N ASN A 467 -27.86 -18.87 -18.48
CA ASN A 467 -28.24 -19.86 -17.45
C ASN A 467 -27.49 -21.20 -17.60
N LYS A 468 -26.66 -21.35 -18.64
CA LYS A 468 -25.91 -22.59 -18.92
C LYS A 468 -24.40 -22.38 -19.04
N ARG A 469 -23.94 -21.15 -18.89
CA ARG A 469 -22.51 -20.81 -18.92
C ARG A 469 -21.80 -21.28 -17.65
N THR A 470 -20.49 -21.43 -17.73
CA THR A 470 -19.65 -21.41 -16.52
C THR A 470 -19.71 -20.03 -15.88
N ALA A 471 -19.34 -19.88 -14.61
CA ALA A 471 -19.31 -18.57 -13.92
C ALA A 471 -18.12 -17.72 -14.39
N ASP A 472 -18.00 -17.51 -15.70
CA ASP A 472 -16.97 -16.70 -16.33
C ASP A 472 -15.53 -17.18 -16.03
N ALA A 473 -15.37 -18.45 -15.62
CA ALA A 473 -14.13 -19.22 -15.63
C ALA A 473 -14.20 -20.28 -16.75
N VAL A 474 -13.30 -20.22 -17.72
CA VAL A 474 -13.28 -21.17 -18.86
C VAL A 474 -12.48 -22.43 -18.57
N TYR A 475 -11.55 -22.36 -17.62
CA TYR A 475 -10.74 -23.49 -17.16
C TYR A 475 -10.08 -23.18 -15.82
N TRP A 476 -9.91 -24.20 -14.99
CA TRP A 476 -9.12 -24.14 -13.76
C TRP A 476 -8.54 -25.51 -13.42
N ASN A 477 -7.40 -25.50 -12.74
CA ASN A 477 -6.77 -26.66 -12.13
C ASN A 477 -5.91 -26.23 -10.95
N TYR A 478 -6.26 -26.68 -9.75
CA TYR A 478 -5.59 -26.35 -8.49
C TYR A 478 -4.74 -27.51 -7.94
N ASP A 479 -4.58 -28.60 -8.71
CA ASP A 479 -3.88 -29.83 -8.32
C ASP A 479 -2.60 -30.05 -9.15
N LEU A 480 -1.92 -28.95 -9.51
CA LEU A 480 -0.63 -29.07 -10.18
C LEU A 480 0.48 -29.21 -9.13
N ASP A 481 1.50 -30.00 -9.46
CA ASP A 481 2.73 -30.01 -8.68
C ASP A 481 3.36 -28.61 -8.71
N ASP A 482 4.12 -28.21 -7.70
CA ASP A 482 4.83 -26.92 -7.76
C ASP A 482 5.99 -27.03 -8.76
N GLY A 483 5.91 -26.28 -9.86
CA GLY A 483 6.91 -26.35 -10.92
C GLY A 483 6.53 -25.64 -12.20
N ALA A 484 7.33 -25.84 -13.25
CA ALA A 484 7.08 -25.28 -14.57
C ALA A 484 5.98 -26.07 -15.31
N HIS A 485 4.93 -25.36 -15.75
CA HIS A 485 3.80 -25.94 -16.47
C HIS A 485 3.50 -25.21 -17.78
N SER A 486 2.82 -25.92 -18.67
CA SER A 486 2.24 -25.38 -19.89
C SER A 486 0.79 -25.84 -20.07
N VAL A 487 -0.12 -24.89 -20.32
CA VAL A 487 -1.55 -25.17 -20.50
C VAL A 487 -1.96 -24.71 -21.88
N THR A 488 -2.55 -25.63 -22.64
CA THR A 488 -2.86 -25.46 -24.06
C THR A 488 -4.35 -25.62 -24.30
N PHE A 489 -4.93 -24.71 -25.07
CA PHE A 489 -6.35 -24.67 -25.42
C PHE A 489 -6.57 -24.96 -26.91
N ARG A 490 -7.52 -25.84 -27.22
CA ARG A 490 -7.90 -26.18 -28.60
C ARG A 490 -9.41 -26.33 -28.74
N LEU A 491 -10.02 -25.49 -29.57
CA LEU A 491 -11.45 -25.60 -29.88
C LEU A 491 -11.70 -26.75 -30.88
N LEU A 492 -12.47 -27.75 -30.47
CA LEU A 492 -12.70 -28.97 -31.26
C LEU A 492 -13.81 -28.84 -32.30
N ASN A 493 -14.79 -27.96 -32.06
CA ASN A 493 -16.00 -27.84 -32.87
C ASN A 493 -16.26 -26.39 -33.36
N PRO A 494 -15.29 -25.72 -34.01
CA PRO A 494 -15.38 -24.30 -34.36
C PRO A 494 -16.64 -23.95 -35.14
N ARG A 495 -17.23 -22.79 -34.82
CA ARG A 495 -18.46 -22.29 -35.42
C ARG A 495 -18.34 -20.82 -35.76
N GLN A 496 -18.85 -20.43 -36.93
CA GLN A 496 -18.79 -19.06 -37.42
C GLN A 496 -19.32 -18.06 -36.36
N GLY A 497 -18.51 -17.05 -36.03
CA GLY A 497 -18.85 -16.02 -35.05
C GLY A 497 -18.79 -16.48 -33.58
N ALA A 498 -18.28 -17.68 -33.29
CA ALA A 498 -17.94 -18.10 -31.94
C ALA A 498 -16.49 -17.71 -31.60
N ASN A 499 -16.29 -17.09 -30.45
CA ASN A 499 -14.96 -16.75 -29.93
C ASN A 499 -14.89 -17.04 -28.43
N ILE A 500 -13.89 -17.80 -28.00
CA ILE A 500 -13.59 -18.04 -26.58
C ILE A 500 -12.46 -17.11 -26.16
N LYS A 501 -12.72 -16.28 -25.18
CA LYS A 501 -11.82 -15.24 -24.71
C LYS A 501 -11.40 -15.54 -23.28
N ALA A 502 -10.11 -15.40 -22.98
CA ALA A 502 -9.64 -15.20 -21.62
C ALA A 502 -9.41 -13.70 -21.40
N ASN A 503 -10.02 -13.15 -20.35
CA ASN A 503 -9.81 -11.77 -19.94
C ASN A 503 -8.63 -11.66 -18.99
N ARG A 504 -8.43 -12.68 -18.15
CA ARG A 504 -7.33 -12.77 -17.17
C ARG A 504 -6.89 -14.23 -17.03
N VAL A 505 -5.59 -14.43 -16.89
CA VAL A 505 -5.01 -15.73 -16.54
C VAL A 505 -4.25 -15.55 -15.24
N ILE A 506 -4.67 -16.27 -14.22
CA ILE A 506 -4.07 -16.26 -12.89
C ILE A 506 -3.47 -17.64 -12.64
N TYR A 507 -2.27 -17.67 -12.08
CA TYR A 507 -1.65 -18.90 -11.60
C TYR A 507 -1.37 -18.78 -10.11
N TYR A 508 -1.17 -19.91 -9.45
CA TYR A 508 -0.96 -19.97 -8.00
C TYR A 508 0.43 -20.51 -7.72
N VAL A 509 1.09 -19.96 -6.71
CA VAL A 509 2.39 -20.43 -6.19
C VAL A 509 2.23 -20.87 -4.73
N LYS A 510 3.20 -21.65 -4.23
CA LYS A 510 3.21 -22.15 -2.85
C LYS A 510 3.76 -21.15 -1.83
N ASP A 511 4.43 -20.12 -2.31
CA ASP A 511 5.08 -19.09 -1.52
C ASP A 511 4.57 -17.72 -1.98
N ASP A 512 4.35 -16.80 -1.04
CA ASP A 512 3.84 -15.48 -1.36
C ASP A 512 4.89 -14.54 -1.94
N THR A 513 6.14 -15.00 -2.07
CA THR A 513 7.23 -14.26 -2.73
C THR A 513 6.73 -13.62 -4.03
N PRO A 514 6.68 -12.27 -4.12
CA PRO A 514 6.03 -11.56 -5.22
C PRO A 514 6.64 -11.90 -6.57
N VAL A 515 5.80 -12.29 -7.54
CA VAL A 515 6.21 -12.32 -8.96
C VAL A 515 5.86 -10.96 -9.55
N VAL A 516 6.88 -10.12 -9.68
CA VAL A 516 6.78 -8.74 -10.14
C VAL A 516 6.27 -8.70 -11.59
N THR A 517 5.02 -8.27 -11.80
CA THR A 517 4.47 -7.97 -13.14
C THR A 517 4.37 -6.45 -13.32
N ALA A 518 4.86 -5.95 -14.45
CA ALA A 518 4.94 -4.52 -14.76
C ALA A 518 3.56 -3.81 -14.67
N VAL A 519 3.49 -2.74 -13.88
CA VAL A 519 2.28 -1.93 -13.68
C VAL A 519 2.13 -0.86 -14.78
N GLN A 520 0.88 -0.56 -15.12
CA GLN A 520 0.46 0.44 -16.10
C GLN A 520 0.97 1.85 -15.74
N PRO A 521 1.60 2.58 -16.68
CA PRO A 521 2.07 3.94 -16.47
C PRO A 521 0.91 4.94 -16.49
N ILE A 522 0.79 5.77 -15.46
CA ILE A 522 -0.12 6.93 -15.46
C ILE A 522 0.63 8.12 -16.08
N VAL A 523 0.04 8.80 -17.07
CA VAL A 523 0.64 9.98 -17.72
C VAL A 523 -0.15 11.24 -17.38
N PHE A 524 0.52 12.26 -16.85
CA PHE A 524 -0.08 13.57 -16.58
C PHE A 524 0.24 14.56 -17.71
N ASP A 525 -0.77 15.06 -18.42
CA ASP A 525 -0.65 16.06 -19.53
C ASP A 525 -1.02 17.49 -19.10
N LYS A 526 -1.01 17.77 -17.79
CA LYS A 526 -1.60 19.03 -17.27
C LYS A 526 -0.64 20.24 -17.35
N TRP A 527 0.64 20.00 -17.62
CA TRP A 527 1.71 20.99 -17.49
C TRP A 527 2.45 21.07 -18.82
N GLY A 528 2.20 22.13 -19.60
CA GLY A 528 2.76 22.30 -20.94
C GLY A 528 4.28 22.50 -20.98
N ASP A 529 4.94 22.57 -19.82
CA ASP A 529 6.36 22.84 -19.65
C ASP A 529 6.98 21.76 -18.73
N GLY A 530 8.13 21.22 -19.10
CA GLY A 530 8.65 19.99 -18.53
C GLY A 530 9.30 20.09 -17.16
N PHE A 531 8.94 19.17 -16.26
CA PHE A 531 9.70 18.91 -15.03
C PHE A 531 10.98 18.11 -15.35
N ASN A 532 12.12 18.60 -14.89
CA ASN A 532 13.44 18.05 -15.23
C ASN A 532 14.15 17.36 -14.06
N ASN A 533 13.68 17.57 -12.83
CA ASN A 533 14.26 16.96 -11.62
C ASN A 533 13.17 16.80 -10.55
N GLY A 534 13.41 15.91 -9.58
CA GLY A 534 12.57 15.77 -8.41
C GLY A 534 13.17 14.87 -7.33
N VAL A 535 12.64 15.01 -6.12
CA VAL A 535 12.94 14.18 -4.96
C VAL A 535 11.65 13.95 -4.18
N SER A 536 11.62 12.88 -3.39
CA SER A 536 10.50 12.56 -2.52
C SER A 536 10.84 12.83 -1.06
N GLY A 537 9.81 13.00 -0.25
CA GLY A 537 9.91 13.08 1.19
C GLY A 537 8.58 13.41 1.83
N ASP A 538 8.44 13.15 3.13
CA ASP A 538 7.30 13.55 3.95
C ASP A 538 7.43 15.03 4.32
N TRP A 539 7.13 15.91 3.36
CA TRP A 539 7.32 17.36 3.48
C TRP A 539 6.26 18.03 4.37
N ASP A 540 5.07 17.41 4.49
CA ASP A 540 3.95 17.91 5.29
C ASP A 540 3.73 17.19 6.64
N GLY A 541 4.51 16.14 6.91
CA GLY A 541 4.52 15.42 8.18
C GLY A 541 3.31 14.52 8.39
N ASP A 542 2.61 14.13 7.31
CA ASP A 542 1.47 13.21 7.37
C ASP A 542 1.89 11.73 7.31
N GLY A 543 3.18 11.46 7.12
CA GLY A 543 3.75 10.13 7.09
C GLY A 543 3.70 9.44 5.73
N ILE A 544 3.24 10.12 4.67
CA ILE A 544 3.23 9.63 3.28
C ILE A 544 4.32 10.39 2.50
N HIS A 545 5.00 9.73 1.55
CA HIS A 545 5.98 10.45 0.73
C HIS A 545 5.28 11.35 -0.28
N ASP A 546 5.56 12.64 -0.16
CA ASP A 546 5.20 13.67 -1.14
C ASP A 546 6.32 13.84 -2.17
N LEU A 547 6.01 14.48 -3.30
CA LEU A 547 6.95 14.68 -4.39
C LEU A 547 7.27 16.16 -4.57
N PHE A 548 8.55 16.52 -4.49
CA PHE A 548 9.03 17.82 -4.92
C PHE A 548 9.52 17.75 -6.36
N LEU A 549 8.90 18.49 -7.28
CA LEU A 549 9.23 18.53 -8.72
C LEU A 549 9.57 19.96 -9.17
N CYS A 550 10.51 20.12 -10.10
CA CYS A 550 10.86 21.44 -10.66
C CYS A 550 11.10 21.42 -12.18
N GLY A 551 10.77 22.51 -12.89
CA GLY A 551 11.21 22.73 -14.27
C GLY A 551 10.54 23.87 -15.05
N GLY A 552 11.21 24.35 -16.10
CA GLY A 552 10.67 25.02 -17.30
C GLY A 552 10.16 26.47 -17.20
N ASN A 553 9.65 26.90 -16.04
CA ASN A 553 9.04 28.24 -15.84
C ASN A 553 9.39 28.87 -14.49
N MET A 554 10.53 28.54 -13.90
CA MET A 554 10.94 29.04 -12.59
C MET A 554 9.98 28.70 -11.43
N SER A 555 9.32 27.53 -11.44
CA SER A 555 8.48 27.07 -10.32
C SER A 555 8.82 25.65 -9.88
N GLY A 556 9.04 25.49 -8.58
CA GLY A 556 9.06 24.19 -7.90
C GLY A 556 7.71 23.92 -7.24
N HIS A 557 7.20 22.70 -7.36
CA HIS A 557 5.91 22.27 -6.82
C HIS A 557 6.10 21.09 -5.90
N VAL A 558 5.42 21.12 -4.74
CA VAL A 558 5.23 19.93 -3.92
C VAL A 558 3.86 19.33 -4.26
N LEU A 559 3.85 18.07 -4.67
CA LEU A 559 2.67 17.29 -4.97
C LEU A 559 2.40 16.30 -3.85
N LYS A 560 1.15 16.25 -3.39
CA LYS A 560 0.75 15.43 -2.24
C LYS A 560 0.56 13.94 -2.62
N GLY A 561 1.13 13.04 -1.82
CA GLY A 561 0.84 11.60 -1.88
C GLY A 561 -0.57 11.28 -1.38
N ARG A 562 -1.19 10.18 -1.85
CA ARG A 562 -2.54 9.78 -1.39
C ARG A 562 -2.57 8.64 -0.38
N GLY A 563 -1.52 7.83 -0.25
CA GLY A 563 -1.52 6.69 0.68
C GLY A 563 -2.64 5.66 0.42
N VAL A 564 -3.18 5.60 -0.81
CA VAL A 564 -4.27 4.70 -1.17
C VAL A 564 -4.05 4.14 -2.57
N ALA A 565 -3.97 2.80 -2.66
CA ALA A 565 -3.83 2.07 -3.90
C ALA A 565 -5.15 1.99 -4.70
N THR A 566 -5.42 2.97 -5.57
CA THR A 566 -6.47 2.83 -6.61
C THR A 566 -5.92 3.16 -7.99
N LYS A 567 -6.28 2.35 -9.00
CA LYS A 567 -5.94 2.53 -10.43
C LYS A 567 -6.31 3.90 -11.04
N SER A 568 -6.90 4.81 -10.27
CA SER A 568 -7.38 6.12 -10.71
C SER A 568 -6.78 7.23 -9.82
N ALA A 569 -5.56 7.67 -10.17
CA ALA A 569 -4.83 8.81 -9.58
C ALA A 569 -4.25 8.61 -8.16
N TYR A 570 -3.00 8.12 -8.11
CA TYR A 570 -2.18 7.96 -6.89
C TYR A 570 -1.55 9.27 -6.39
N VAL A 571 -1.45 10.29 -7.24
CA VAL A 571 -0.99 11.64 -6.86
C VAL A 571 -2.14 12.59 -7.15
N GLU A 572 -2.75 13.15 -6.10
CA GLU A 572 -3.59 14.33 -6.30
C GLU A 572 -2.64 15.50 -6.50
N VAL A 573 -2.69 16.10 -7.69
CA VAL A 573 -1.97 17.35 -7.97
C VAL A 573 -2.73 18.48 -7.25
N THR A 574 -2.59 18.49 -5.93
CA THR A 574 -2.94 19.61 -5.07
C THR A 574 -1.63 20.27 -4.73
N ASP A 575 -1.38 21.41 -5.37
CA ASP A 575 -0.23 22.24 -5.05
C ASP A 575 -0.37 22.71 -3.60
N ILE A 576 0.53 22.27 -2.72
CA ILE A 576 0.56 22.70 -1.31
C ILE A 576 1.45 23.94 -1.09
N GLY A 577 2.11 24.43 -2.15
CA GLY A 577 2.87 25.67 -2.13
C GLY A 577 3.81 25.81 -3.32
N ASP A 578 3.73 26.94 -4.03
CA ASP A 578 4.71 27.33 -5.04
C ASP A 578 6.04 27.76 -4.39
N ILE A 579 7.15 27.11 -4.76
CA ILE A 579 8.47 27.73 -4.58
C ILE A 579 8.79 28.51 -5.86
N THR A 580 8.55 29.82 -5.80
CA THR A 580 8.84 30.71 -6.93
C THR A 580 10.35 30.88 -7.12
N ASN A 581 10.77 30.93 -8.38
CA ASN A 581 12.13 31.16 -8.88
C ASN A 581 13.05 29.93 -8.94
N ILE A 582 12.57 28.68 -8.90
CA ILE A 582 13.43 27.49 -9.12
C ILE A 582 13.27 27.02 -10.58
N ASP A 583 14.29 27.25 -11.41
CA ASP A 583 14.17 27.11 -12.88
C ASP A 583 14.61 25.73 -13.39
N PHE A 584 15.81 25.28 -13.01
CA PHE A 584 16.37 23.98 -13.41
C PHE A 584 17.27 23.40 -12.30
N LEU A 585 16.79 22.41 -11.55
CA LEU A 585 17.66 21.74 -10.56
C LEU A 585 18.55 20.69 -11.21
N ALA A 586 19.82 20.71 -10.81
CA ALA A 586 20.77 19.63 -11.09
C ALA A 586 20.70 18.56 -10.00
N THR A 587 20.68 18.97 -8.73
CA THR A 587 20.49 18.08 -7.57
C THR A 587 19.68 18.77 -6.48
N ALA A 588 18.91 17.96 -5.75
CA ALA A 588 18.17 18.36 -4.56
C ALA A 588 18.37 17.29 -3.48
N VAL A 589 18.54 17.72 -2.22
CA VAL A 589 18.84 16.82 -1.10
C VAL A 589 17.84 17.06 0.03
N PRO A 590 16.93 16.10 0.31
CA PRO A 590 16.07 16.12 1.50
C PRO A 590 16.90 15.85 2.77
N VAL A 591 16.82 16.72 3.77
CA VAL A 591 17.61 16.61 5.02
C VAL A 591 17.01 17.47 6.14
N ASP A 592 17.18 17.16 7.42
CA ASP A 592 16.93 18.11 8.52
C ASP A 592 18.19 18.97 8.72
N PHE A 593 18.25 20.16 8.11
CA PHE A 593 19.45 21.00 8.10
C PHE A 593 19.60 21.84 9.38
N ASP A 594 18.49 22.27 9.98
CA ASP A 594 18.49 23.11 11.18
C ASP A 594 18.33 22.36 12.51
N GLY A 595 18.00 21.07 12.42
CA GLY A 595 17.84 20.15 13.55
C GLY A 595 16.50 20.32 14.27
N ASP A 596 15.47 20.84 13.60
CA ASP A 596 14.11 21.03 14.16
C ASP A 596 13.23 19.77 14.05
N GLY A 597 13.71 18.73 13.39
CA GLY A 597 13.01 17.47 13.16
C GLY A 597 12.09 17.46 11.96
N ARG A 598 12.06 18.51 11.13
CA ARG A 598 11.31 18.56 9.88
C ARG A 598 12.24 18.38 8.69
N LEU A 599 11.65 18.01 7.56
CA LEU A 599 12.42 17.83 6.33
C LEU A 599 12.63 19.20 5.65
N ASP A 600 13.90 19.59 5.53
CA ASP A 600 14.37 20.72 4.73
C ASP A 600 14.86 20.24 3.35
N LEU A 601 15.10 21.20 2.47
CA LEU A 601 15.58 20.97 1.11
C LEU A 601 16.84 21.80 0.85
N VAL A 602 17.93 21.15 0.43
CA VAL A 602 19.10 21.84 -0.13
C VAL A 602 19.10 21.67 -1.64
N ALA A 603 19.02 22.77 -2.38
CA ALA A 603 18.80 22.77 -3.83
C ALA A 603 19.95 23.44 -4.60
N PHE A 604 20.35 22.84 -5.73
CA PHE A 604 21.47 23.25 -6.58
C PHE A 604 21.04 23.32 -8.08
N ASP A 605 21.39 24.40 -8.80
CA ASP A 605 20.86 24.72 -10.15
C ASP A 605 21.80 24.38 -11.34
N SER A 606 21.24 23.88 -12.44
CA SER A 606 21.89 23.89 -13.75
C SER A 606 21.12 24.67 -14.83
N GLU A 607 21.57 25.88 -15.19
CA GLU A 607 21.55 26.27 -16.61
C GLU A 607 22.79 27.01 -17.15
N PRO A 608 23.23 26.68 -18.39
CA PRO A 608 24.18 27.44 -19.21
C PRO A 608 23.56 27.96 -20.53
N SER A 609 22.23 27.99 -20.67
CA SER A 609 21.60 28.39 -21.93
C SER A 609 21.47 29.92 -22.02
N GLY A 610 21.66 30.47 -23.22
CA GLY A 610 21.75 31.91 -23.46
C GLY A 610 20.45 32.72 -23.26
N PHE A 611 19.53 32.28 -22.41
CA PHE A 611 18.38 33.08 -21.97
C PHE A 611 18.83 34.01 -20.83
N THR A 612 19.00 35.29 -21.18
CA THR A 612 19.20 36.47 -20.30
C THR A 612 19.65 36.22 -18.85
N ALA A 613 20.97 36.35 -18.67
CA ALA A 613 21.72 36.14 -17.43
C ALA A 613 21.51 37.18 -16.29
N ASP A 614 20.28 37.63 -15.98
CA ASP A 614 20.06 38.63 -14.92
C ASP A 614 19.02 38.26 -13.83
N ASP A 615 18.24 37.17 -13.97
CA ASP A 615 17.17 36.82 -13.01
C ASP A 615 17.36 35.42 -12.38
N GLY A 616 18.57 35.14 -11.87
CA GLY A 616 18.91 33.86 -11.23
C GLY A 616 17.97 33.47 -10.09
N GLY A 617 17.46 32.24 -10.16
CA GLY A 617 16.70 31.61 -9.08
C GLY A 617 17.49 31.46 -7.77
N PRO A 618 16.83 31.35 -6.60
CA PRO A 618 17.54 31.13 -5.36
C PRO A 618 18.05 29.68 -5.27
N GLU A 619 19.36 29.45 -5.39
CA GLU A 619 20.00 28.25 -4.85
C GLU A 619 20.29 28.42 -3.36
N GLY A 620 20.24 27.33 -2.59
CA GLY A 620 20.56 27.38 -1.17
C GLY A 620 19.79 26.39 -0.32
N ILE A 621 19.67 26.75 0.95
CA ILE A 621 19.03 25.96 2.00
C ILE A 621 17.61 26.48 2.18
N PHE A 622 16.63 25.60 1.99
CA PHE A 622 15.21 25.86 2.11
C PHE A 622 14.69 25.15 3.36
N LEU A 623 14.39 25.91 4.40
CA LEU A 623 13.91 25.37 5.66
C LEU A 623 12.41 25.08 5.56
N GLY A 624 12.04 23.83 5.87
CA GLY A 624 10.68 23.33 5.81
C GLY A 624 9.85 23.76 7.01
N ASN A 625 8.57 24.02 6.78
CA ASN A 625 7.63 24.34 7.86
C ASN A 625 6.89 23.12 8.41
N GLY A 626 7.12 21.92 7.83
CA GLY A 626 6.42 20.68 8.15
C GLY A 626 4.95 20.71 7.71
N LYS A 627 4.64 21.46 6.66
CA LYS A 627 3.33 21.55 5.99
C LYS A 627 3.49 21.68 4.47
N GLY A 628 4.63 21.23 3.94
CA GLY A 628 4.95 21.31 2.51
C GLY A 628 5.37 22.69 1.99
N ALA A 629 5.62 23.68 2.86
CA ALA A 629 6.13 24.99 2.42
C ALA A 629 7.51 25.29 3.00
N PHE A 630 8.29 26.07 2.26
CA PHE A 630 9.69 26.36 2.57
C PHE A 630 10.00 27.86 2.63
N TYR A 631 11.05 28.20 3.35
CA TYR A 631 11.64 29.53 3.34
C TYR A 631 13.16 29.45 3.19
N ILE A 632 13.72 30.33 2.36
CA ILE A 632 15.17 30.35 2.13
C ILE A 632 15.93 30.87 3.36
N ALA A 633 16.93 30.11 3.80
CA ALA A 633 17.85 30.52 4.83
C ALA A 633 18.86 31.55 4.30
N GLN A 634 19.20 32.53 5.13
CA GLN A 634 20.30 33.45 4.82
C GLN A 634 21.64 32.76 5.07
N THR A 635 22.60 32.96 4.17
CA THR A 635 23.94 32.37 4.28
C THR A 635 25.03 33.43 4.08
N LYS A 636 26.16 33.25 4.76
CA LYS A 636 27.40 34.02 4.58
C LYS A 636 28.58 33.10 4.48
N VAL A 637 29.44 33.34 3.49
CA VAL A 637 30.64 32.54 3.24
C VAL A 637 31.89 33.35 3.59
N TYR A 638 32.81 32.73 4.33
CA TYR A 638 34.07 33.30 4.77
C TYR A 638 35.24 32.52 4.14
N GLU A 639 36.32 33.23 3.80
CA GLU A 639 37.61 32.63 3.47
C GLU A 639 38.26 31.95 4.69
N GLU A 640 39.32 31.16 4.43
CA GLU A 640 40.05 30.46 5.50
C GLU A 640 40.63 31.43 6.55
N ASP A 641 40.99 32.65 6.13
CA ASP A 641 41.52 33.71 6.99
C ASP A 641 40.44 34.53 7.73
N GLY A 642 39.16 34.19 7.54
CA GLY A 642 38.01 34.83 8.19
C GLY A 642 37.48 36.07 7.48
N THR A 643 37.99 36.42 6.29
CA THR A 643 37.43 37.51 5.49
C THR A 643 36.12 37.10 4.82
N THR A 644 35.12 37.99 4.80
CA THR A 644 33.80 37.71 4.23
C THR A 644 33.79 37.87 2.71
N LEU A 645 33.15 36.93 2.00
CA LEU A 645 33.03 36.90 0.53
C LEU A 645 31.70 37.48 0.01
N ASP A 646 31.12 38.46 0.71
CA ASP A 646 29.77 39.00 0.46
C ASP A 646 29.56 39.59 -0.96
N SER A 647 30.62 39.77 -1.75
CA SER A 647 30.54 40.19 -3.16
C SER A 647 31.09 39.19 -4.19
N GLU A 648 31.61 38.03 -3.77
CA GLU A 648 32.31 37.07 -4.64
C GLU A 648 31.79 35.62 -4.58
N PHE A 649 31.14 35.19 -3.49
CA PHE A 649 30.49 33.88 -3.45
C PHE A 649 29.06 33.98 -4.01
N ASN A 650 28.92 33.66 -5.29
CA ASN A 650 27.65 33.69 -5.99
C ASN A 650 27.04 32.28 -6.04
N TRP A 651 25.88 32.10 -5.37
CA TRP A 651 25.09 30.87 -5.38
C TRP A 651 24.55 30.50 -6.77
N THR A 652 24.39 31.49 -7.67
CA THR A 652 23.77 31.44 -9.01
C THR A 652 24.48 30.56 -10.06
N TYR A 653 25.46 29.75 -9.66
CA TYR A 653 26.29 28.93 -10.57
C TYR A 653 26.79 27.62 -9.94
N ILE A 654 26.08 27.06 -8.95
CA ILE A 654 26.40 25.75 -8.37
C ILE A 654 25.67 24.65 -9.16
N LYS A 655 26.43 23.84 -9.89
CA LYS A 655 25.95 22.82 -10.83
C LYS A 655 25.59 21.47 -10.22
N SER A 656 26.06 21.17 -9.02
CA SER A 656 25.71 19.97 -8.25
C SER A 656 26.26 20.14 -6.84
N GLY A 657 25.61 19.54 -5.86
CA GLY A 657 26.07 19.51 -4.47
C GLY A 657 25.45 18.36 -3.69
N ASP A 658 26.04 18.08 -2.53
CA ASP A 658 25.51 17.14 -1.53
C ASP A 658 25.80 17.63 -0.09
N VAL A 659 25.13 17.02 0.88
CA VAL A 659 25.12 17.43 2.30
C VAL A 659 25.61 16.30 3.20
N ALA A 660 26.59 16.58 4.05
CA ALA A 660 27.11 15.62 5.04
C ALA A 660 27.88 16.36 6.14
N ASP A 661 28.12 15.74 7.29
CA ASP A 661 29.08 16.24 8.29
C ASP A 661 30.49 15.73 7.92
N PHE A 662 31.30 16.57 7.26
CA PHE A 662 32.61 16.15 6.75
C PHE A 662 33.72 16.25 7.79
N ASN A 663 33.48 16.94 8.91
CA ASN A 663 34.46 17.19 9.95
C ASN A 663 34.09 16.55 11.32
N ASN A 664 32.93 15.90 11.39
CA ASN A 664 32.32 15.28 12.57
C ASN A 664 32.14 16.24 13.75
N ASP A 665 31.80 17.51 13.48
CA ASP A 665 31.50 18.52 14.50
C ASP A 665 30.02 18.60 14.90
N GLY A 666 29.19 17.74 14.28
CA GLY A 666 27.76 17.65 14.51
C GLY A 666 26.93 18.57 13.62
N ARG A 667 27.55 19.43 12.80
CA ARG A 667 26.84 20.32 11.87
C ARG A 667 26.95 19.78 10.45
N LEU A 668 25.88 19.93 9.69
CA LEU A 668 25.89 19.57 8.28
C LEU A 668 26.63 20.62 7.45
N ASP A 669 27.58 20.12 6.66
CA ASP A 669 28.41 20.85 5.72
C ASP A 669 27.92 20.63 4.28
N LEU A 670 28.45 21.41 3.33
CA LEU A 670 28.09 21.30 1.91
C LEU A 670 29.32 21.06 1.05
N VAL A 671 29.26 20.08 0.15
CA VAL A 671 30.21 19.93 -0.96
C VAL A 671 29.54 20.38 -2.25
N VAL A 672 30.17 21.29 -3.01
CA VAL A 672 29.56 21.91 -4.20
C VAL A 672 30.49 22.00 -5.39
N CYS A 673 29.93 21.83 -6.59
CA CYS A 673 30.58 21.97 -7.90
C CYS A 673 30.08 23.21 -8.62
N SER A 674 30.95 24.10 -9.13
CA SER A 674 30.54 25.39 -9.73
C SER A 674 31.38 25.84 -10.93
N ASP A 675 30.72 26.48 -11.92
CA ASP A 675 31.34 26.96 -13.16
C ASP A 675 32.10 28.29 -13.02
N LYS A 676 31.60 29.24 -12.20
CA LYS A 676 32.24 30.57 -12.02
C LYS A 676 33.28 30.58 -10.90
N GLN A 677 33.19 29.68 -9.92
CA GLN A 677 34.14 29.59 -8.81
C GLN A 677 35.48 28.95 -9.22
N LYS A 678 35.59 28.38 -10.43
CA LYS A 678 36.78 27.69 -11.00
C LYS A 678 37.29 26.46 -10.21
N TYR A 679 36.66 26.12 -9.07
CA TYR A 679 37.04 25.04 -8.16
C TYR A 679 35.78 24.42 -7.52
N ASN A 680 35.80 23.11 -7.29
CA ASN A 680 34.88 22.48 -6.35
C ASN A 680 35.22 22.96 -4.93
N THR A 681 34.20 23.16 -4.10
CA THR A 681 34.34 23.83 -2.81
C THR A 681 33.68 22.99 -1.72
N LEU A 682 34.40 22.78 -0.62
CA LEU A 682 33.80 22.32 0.64
C LEU A 682 33.49 23.56 1.49
N LEU A 683 32.26 23.64 1.97
CA LEU A 683 31.73 24.70 2.82
C LEU A 683 31.42 24.11 4.20
N LEU A 684 32.30 24.39 5.16
CA LEU A 684 32.13 23.92 6.53
C LEU A 684 31.18 24.83 7.30
N ASN A 685 30.13 24.29 7.90
CA ASN A 685 29.16 25.02 8.69
C ASN A 685 29.76 25.39 10.05
N ILE A 686 30.09 26.67 10.22
CA ILE A 686 30.69 27.19 11.45
C ILE A 686 29.66 27.84 12.38
N GLY A 687 28.37 27.57 12.16
CA GLY A 687 27.25 28.01 12.98
C GLY A 687 26.44 29.17 12.39
N GLN A 688 25.71 29.87 13.24
CA GLN A 688 24.80 30.95 12.84
C GLN A 688 25.18 32.27 13.51
N GLU A 689 24.88 33.39 12.83
CA GLU A 689 24.83 34.71 13.42
C GLU A 689 23.60 34.83 14.36
N PRO A 690 23.56 35.83 15.29
CA PRO A 690 22.42 36.02 16.19
C PRO A 690 21.06 36.25 15.50
N ASP A 691 21.06 36.65 14.22
CA ASP A 691 19.86 36.84 13.40
C ASP A 691 19.41 35.56 12.65
N GLY A 692 20.11 34.44 12.84
CA GLY A 692 19.82 33.15 12.20
C GLY A 692 20.57 32.91 10.88
N THR A 693 21.39 33.86 10.41
CA THR A 693 22.19 33.68 9.18
C THR A 693 23.23 32.57 9.35
N TYR A 694 23.20 31.55 8.50
CA TYR A 694 24.22 30.48 8.50
C TYR A 694 25.57 30.99 8.01
N ARG A 695 26.63 30.52 8.66
CA ARG A 695 28.02 30.91 8.40
C ARG A 695 28.77 29.69 7.88
N PHE A 696 29.33 29.82 6.69
CA PHE A 696 30.15 28.77 6.08
C PHE A 696 31.59 29.21 5.94
N LYS A 697 32.52 28.36 6.33
CA LYS A 697 33.94 28.52 6.04
C LYS A 697 34.25 27.80 4.74
N LYS A 698 34.68 28.57 3.74
CA LYS A 698 35.15 28.05 2.46
C LYS A 698 36.52 27.41 2.62
N MET A 699 36.62 26.13 2.28
CA MET A 699 37.89 25.42 2.23
C MET A 699 38.43 25.48 0.79
N ASN A 700 39.26 26.51 0.51
CA ASN A 700 39.96 26.67 -0.76
C ASN A 700 41.26 25.84 -0.77
N TYR A 701 41.36 24.82 -1.61
CA TYR A 701 42.62 24.08 -1.80
C TYR A 701 43.58 24.81 -2.76
N ASP A 702 44.69 25.40 -2.23
CA ASP A 702 45.72 26.18 -2.95
C ASP A 702 46.81 25.33 -3.65
N SER A 703 47.37 25.91 -4.73
CA SER A 703 48.48 25.54 -5.63
C SER A 703 49.71 24.82 -5.11
N ARG A 704 49.88 24.75 -3.79
CA ARG A 704 51.06 24.13 -3.17
C ARG A 704 50.71 22.88 -2.36
N ARG A 705 49.42 22.52 -2.26
CA ARG A 705 48.92 21.28 -1.65
C ARG A 705 47.68 20.80 -2.43
N ARG A 706 47.93 19.88 -3.39
CA ARG A 706 47.01 18.94 -4.09
C ARG A 706 45.56 19.43 -4.32
N TYR A 707 45.20 19.67 -5.57
CA TYR A 707 43.94 20.28 -6.01
C TYR A 707 42.83 19.29 -6.34
N ILE A 708 41.63 19.60 -5.86
CA ILE A 708 40.37 19.28 -6.54
C ILE A 708 40.26 20.15 -7.82
N ILE A 709 39.91 19.50 -8.92
CA ILE A 709 40.07 19.84 -10.34
C ILE A 709 39.53 21.22 -10.80
N VAL A 710 40.23 21.82 -11.77
CA VAL A 710 39.86 23.00 -12.57
C VAL A 710 39.01 22.62 -13.81
N ASN A 711 37.85 23.25 -14.04
CA ASN A 711 37.09 23.13 -15.30
C ASN A 711 37.77 23.95 -16.42
N THR A 712 37.85 23.42 -17.65
CA THR A 712 38.27 24.16 -18.84
C THR A 712 37.22 24.04 -19.94
N SER A 713 36.62 25.20 -20.28
CA SER A 713 35.84 25.53 -21.48
C SER A 713 34.32 25.30 -21.44
N TRP A 714 33.64 26.23 -22.14
CA TRP A 714 32.22 26.58 -22.17
C TRP A 714 31.24 25.50 -22.69
N ASP A 715 31.68 24.27 -22.90
CA ASP A 715 30.85 23.23 -23.52
C ASP A 715 30.44 22.14 -22.51
N ARG A 716 29.20 22.27 -22.01
CA ARG A 716 28.34 21.22 -21.39
C ARG A 716 28.99 20.40 -20.27
N CYS A 717 28.80 20.83 -19.02
CA CYS A 717 29.21 20.09 -17.82
C CYS A 717 27.97 19.67 -16.99
N MET A 718 27.65 18.37 -16.96
CA MET A 718 26.68 17.71 -16.06
C MET A 718 27.42 16.84 -15.03
N GLY A 719 28.38 17.40 -14.29
CA GLY A 719 29.10 16.65 -13.26
C GLY A 719 28.24 16.49 -12.00
N GLN A 720 28.26 15.31 -11.37
CA GLN A 720 27.55 15.06 -10.12
C GLN A 720 28.54 14.85 -8.96
N VAL A 721 28.13 15.25 -7.75
CA VAL A 721 28.80 14.93 -6.50
C VAL A 721 27.85 14.18 -5.56
N LYS A 722 28.36 13.20 -4.82
CA LYS A 722 27.60 12.46 -3.80
C LYS A 722 28.51 12.13 -2.62
N ALA A 723 28.05 12.40 -1.41
CA ALA A 723 28.70 12.08 -0.15
C ALA A 723 28.33 10.64 0.26
N TYR A 724 29.33 9.88 0.72
CA TYR A 724 29.17 8.52 1.21
C TYR A 724 30.44 8.14 1.96
N ASP A 725 30.39 7.31 2.99
CA ASP A 725 31.58 6.74 3.64
C ASP A 725 31.97 5.44 2.93
N PHE A 726 32.93 5.51 1.99
CA PHE A 726 33.27 4.38 1.12
C PHE A 726 34.15 3.35 1.80
N ASN A 727 34.85 3.73 2.87
CA ASN A 727 35.79 2.85 3.56
C ASN A 727 35.32 2.42 4.96
N SER A 728 34.10 2.83 5.36
CA SER A 728 33.48 2.55 6.64
C SER A 728 34.34 2.96 7.84
N ASP A 729 35.03 4.11 7.74
CA ASP A 729 35.88 4.64 8.81
C ASP A 729 35.17 5.65 9.74
N GLY A 730 33.93 6.01 9.42
CA GLY A 730 33.09 6.92 10.18
C GLY A 730 33.31 8.40 9.85
N TYR A 731 34.07 8.70 8.79
CA TYR A 731 34.25 10.04 8.25
C TYR A 731 33.72 10.09 6.82
N MET A 732 32.87 11.07 6.52
CA MET A 732 32.24 11.17 5.21
C MET A 732 33.26 11.47 4.10
N ASP A 733 33.24 10.65 3.06
CA ASP A 733 33.96 10.87 1.81
C ASP A 733 33.02 11.49 0.78
N PHE A 734 33.52 11.74 -0.44
CA PHE A 734 32.64 12.05 -1.55
C PHE A 734 33.20 11.57 -2.89
N PHE A 735 32.28 11.30 -3.81
CA PHE A 735 32.55 10.93 -5.18
C PHE A 735 32.24 12.08 -6.13
N LEU A 736 33.07 12.26 -7.15
CA LEU A 736 32.88 13.26 -8.19
C LEU A 736 32.95 12.63 -9.58
N SER A 737 31.92 12.87 -10.40
CA SER A 737 31.88 12.51 -11.83
C SER A 737 31.80 13.75 -12.73
N GLY A 738 32.26 13.66 -13.99
CA GLY A 738 32.07 14.72 -15.00
C GLY A 738 33.28 15.05 -15.89
N ASN A 739 33.16 16.12 -16.70
CA ASN A 739 34.22 16.63 -17.61
C ASN A 739 35.30 17.38 -16.82
N THR A 740 36.08 16.62 -16.06
CA THR A 740 37.22 17.12 -15.29
C THR A 740 38.38 17.44 -16.24
N ARG A 741 39.35 18.30 -15.85
CA ARG A 741 40.61 18.52 -16.62
C ARG A 741 41.33 17.22 -17.00
N LEU A 742 41.05 16.14 -16.26
CA LEU A 742 41.59 14.80 -16.43
C LEU A 742 40.67 13.86 -17.24
N ASN A 743 39.40 14.23 -17.45
CA ASN A 743 38.34 13.38 -18.03
C ASN A 743 38.10 12.07 -17.24
N LYS A 744 38.15 12.14 -15.91
CA LYS A 744 38.04 11.00 -14.99
C LYS A 744 37.05 11.28 -13.85
N ALA A 745 36.45 10.21 -13.33
CA ALA A 745 35.77 10.22 -12.04
C ALA A 745 36.79 9.97 -10.91
N ILE A 746 36.56 10.57 -9.73
CA ILE A 746 37.50 10.54 -8.59
C ILE A 746 36.72 10.33 -7.29
N VAL A 747 37.29 9.50 -6.41
CA VAL A 747 36.84 9.35 -5.02
C VAL A 747 37.79 10.12 -4.11
N PHE A 748 37.22 10.90 -3.19
CA PHE A 748 37.95 11.71 -2.22
C PHE A 748 37.77 11.12 -0.83
N PHE A 749 38.76 10.34 -0.38
CA PHE A 749 38.74 9.72 0.95
C PHE A 749 39.16 10.72 2.02
N ASN A 750 38.32 10.95 3.00
CA ASN A 750 38.58 11.79 4.17
C ASN A 750 39.70 11.17 5.02
N THR A 751 40.28 11.95 5.93
CA THR A 751 41.37 11.48 6.78
C THR A 751 41.05 11.71 8.26
N PRO A 752 40.90 10.63 9.06
CA PRO A 752 40.59 10.73 10.48
C PRO A 752 41.56 11.60 11.29
N GLU A 753 42.85 11.64 10.91
CA GLU A 753 43.85 12.44 11.60
C GLU A 753 43.73 13.95 11.33
N SER A 754 43.04 14.33 10.25
CA SER A 754 42.78 15.70 9.84
C SER A 754 41.44 15.78 9.11
N PRO A 755 40.31 15.71 9.84
CA PRO A 755 38.97 15.70 9.25
C PRO A 755 38.74 16.86 8.29
N ALA A 756 37.88 16.65 7.29
CA ALA A 756 37.68 17.55 6.14
C ALA A 756 38.93 17.77 5.27
N THR A 757 39.87 16.81 5.27
CA THR A 757 40.99 16.79 4.32
C THR A 757 41.09 15.44 3.60
N PHE A 758 41.24 15.50 2.27
CA PHE A 758 40.97 14.33 1.41
C PHE A 758 42.20 13.82 0.65
N LYS A 759 42.19 12.51 0.38
CA LYS A 759 43.10 11.80 -0.52
C LYS A 759 42.34 11.33 -1.76
N GLU A 760 42.88 11.65 -2.92
CA GLU A 760 42.30 11.29 -4.22
C GLU A 760 42.67 9.86 -4.63
N VAL A 761 41.67 9.10 -5.04
CA VAL A 761 41.83 7.84 -5.76
C VAL A 761 41.12 7.96 -7.10
N GLU A 762 41.87 7.82 -8.19
CA GLU A 762 41.30 7.84 -9.53
C GLU A 762 40.47 6.58 -9.79
N PHE A 763 39.27 6.77 -10.32
CA PHE A 763 38.42 5.68 -10.77
C PHE A 763 38.88 5.18 -12.15
N PRO A 764 38.81 3.87 -12.46
CA PRO A 764 39.34 3.29 -13.71
C PRO A 764 38.45 3.55 -14.94
N THR A 765 37.93 4.78 -15.11
CA THR A 765 37.09 5.17 -16.27
C THR A 765 37.70 6.34 -17.04
N ASN A 766 37.39 6.44 -18.34
CA ASN A 766 38.05 7.36 -19.27
C ASN A 766 37.02 7.99 -20.24
N ARG A 767 36.19 8.92 -19.73
CA ARG A 767 35.31 9.94 -20.41
C ARG A 767 33.77 9.78 -20.32
N TYR A 768 33.15 10.96 -20.57
CA TYR A 768 31.77 11.44 -20.87
C TYR A 768 30.55 10.94 -20.05
N MET A 769 30.00 11.87 -19.24
CA MET A 769 28.62 11.96 -18.71
C MET A 769 28.01 10.68 -18.08
N PRO A 770 28.58 10.14 -16.98
CA PRO A 770 28.03 8.93 -16.38
C PRO A 770 26.96 9.20 -15.31
N SER A 771 25.90 8.38 -15.32
CA SER A 771 25.00 8.21 -14.17
C SER A 771 25.56 7.11 -13.27
N PHE A 772 25.60 7.34 -11.95
CA PHE A 772 26.14 6.40 -10.99
C PHE A 772 25.29 6.34 -9.72
N ASP A 773 25.40 5.22 -8.99
CA ASP A 773 24.88 5.07 -7.64
C ASP A 773 25.75 4.10 -6.81
N PHE A 774 25.55 4.08 -5.49
CA PHE A 774 26.32 3.28 -4.54
C PHE A 774 25.43 2.45 -3.62
N ALA A 775 25.76 1.18 -3.46
CA ALA A 775 25.16 0.26 -2.50
C ALA A 775 26.09 -0.94 -2.33
N ASP A 776 26.01 -1.63 -1.20
CA ASP A 776 26.68 -2.92 -1.02
C ASP A 776 25.82 -4.03 -1.61
N VAL A 777 26.14 -4.40 -2.85
CA VAL A 777 25.30 -5.32 -3.64
C VAL A 777 25.63 -6.77 -3.29
N ASN A 778 26.85 -7.03 -2.83
CA ASN A 778 27.34 -8.38 -2.51
C ASN A 778 27.40 -8.67 -1.00
N ALA A 779 26.95 -7.74 -0.16
CA ALA A 779 26.92 -7.81 1.30
C ALA A 779 28.31 -8.07 1.93
N ASP A 780 29.38 -7.54 1.34
CA ASP A 780 30.75 -7.68 1.87
C ASP A 780 31.16 -6.59 2.88
N GLY A 781 30.27 -5.62 3.11
CA GLY A 781 30.46 -4.49 4.01
C GLY A 781 31.18 -3.30 3.37
N LEU A 782 31.42 -3.32 2.06
CA LEU A 782 31.92 -2.19 1.28
C LEU A 782 30.95 -1.87 0.14
N PRO A 783 30.73 -0.59 -0.19
CA PRO A 783 29.83 -0.24 -1.27
C PRO A 783 30.43 -0.55 -2.65
N GLU A 784 29.63 -1.20 -3.48
CA GLU A 784 29.81 -1.22 -4.92
C GLU A 784 29.38 0.11 -5.55
N ILE A 785 30.00 0.42 -6.69
CA ILE A 785 29.63 1.55 -7.53
C ILE A 785 29.05 1.01 -8.83
N TYR A 786 27.78 1.30 -9.08
CA TYR A 786 27.20 1.14 -10.41
C TYR A 786 27.51 2.36 -11.26
N PHE A 787 27.95 2.11 -12.49
CA PHE A 787 28.40 3.13 -13.41
C PHE A 787 27.85 2.87 -14.81
N SER A 788 27.09 3.83 -15.36
CA SER A 788 26.57 3.79 -16.73
C SER A 788 27.09 4.99 -17.53
N GLY A 789 27.66 4.77 -18.72
CA GLY A 789 28.17 5.85 -19.59
C GLY A 789 28.89 5.42 -20.87
N GLU A 790 29.44 6.39 -21.61
CA GLU A 790 30.16 6.18 -22.88
C GLU A 790 31.66 5.95 -22.69
N TYR A 791 32.22 4.88 -23.26
CA TYR A 791 33.67 4.65 -23.34
C TYR A 791 34.10 4.58 -24.82
N ARG A 792 35.40 4.76 -25.11
CA ARG A 792 35.96 4.95 -26.48
C ARG A 792 35.58 3.89 -27.55
N GLU A 793 34.96 2.78 -27.17
CA GLU A 793 34.54 1.66 -28.02
C GLU A 793 33.03 1.32 -27.92
N GLY A 794 32.23 2.05 -27.13
CA GLY A 794 30.78 1.81 -26.95
C GLY A 794 30.17 2.36 -25.65
N TRP A 795 28.90 2.03 -25.39
CA TRP A 795 28.20 2.31 -24.13
C TRP A 795 28.30 1.10 -23.19
N TYR A 796 28.46 1.32 -21.89
CA TYR A 796 28.63 0.25 -20.91
C TYR A 796 27.93 0.56 -19.58
N ASN A 797 27.40 -0.50 -18.96
CA ASN A 797 26.84 -0.54 -17.62
C ASN A 797 27.68 -1.52 -16.79
N GLN A 798 28.35 -1.05 -15.74
CA GLN A 798 29.34 -1.81 -15.00
C GLN A 798 29.23 -1.57 -13.49
N ILE A 799 29.49 -2.62 -12.72
CA ILE A 799 29.60 -2.57 -11.27
C ILE A 799 31.08 -2.71 -10.90
N TYR A 800 31.57 -1.82 -10.06
CA TYR A 800 32.93 -1.83 -9.54
C TYR A 800 32.93 -1.99 -8.03
N SER A 801 33.72 -2.91 -7.50
CA SER A 801 33.93 -3.06 -6.06
C SER A 801 35.18 -2.32 -5.61
N LEU A 802 35.12 -1.77 -4.41
CA LEU A 802 36.28 -1.25 -3.71
C LEU A 802 37.19 -2.42 -3.28
N VAL A 803 38.50 -2.22 -3.39
CA VAL A 803 39.52 -3.20 -2.99
C VAL A 803 40.59 -2.49 -2.19
N ASP A 804 40.81 -2.98 -0.97
CA ASP A 804 41.98 -2.61 -0.18
C ASP A 804 43.15 -3.56 -0.45
N ASN A 805 44.25 -3.03 -0.97
CA ASN A 805 45.52 -3.75 -1.12
C ASN A 805 46.58 -3.12 -0.20
N ASP A 806 46.67 -3.60 1.04
CA ASP A 806 47.63 -3.14 2.06
C ASP A 806 47.51 -1.64 2.41
N GLY A 807 46.29 -1.16 2.64
CA GLY A 807 46.00 0.26 2.95
C GLY A 807 46.00 1.17 1.73
N LYS A 808 45.89 0.59 0.54
CA LYS A 808 45.80 1.31 -0.73
C LYS A 808 44.51 0.93 -1.45
N LEU A 809 43.50 1.76 -1.21
CA LEU A 809 42.19 1.66 -1.82
C LEU A 809 42.25 1.86 -3.34
N SER A 810 41.55 0.99 -4.07
CA SER A 810 41.42 1.01 -5.53
C SER A 810 40.13 0.32 -5.96
N TYR A 811 39.61 0.62 -7.15
CA TYR A 811 38.42 -0.04 -7.68
C TYR A 811 38.78 -1.07 -8.75
N LYS A 812 38.08 -2.22 -8.74
CA LYS A 812 38.16 -3.24 -9.79
C LYS A 812 36.77 -3.50 -10.37
N LEU A 813 36.70 -3.90 -11.65
CA LEU A 813 35.45 -4.37 -12.23
C LEU A 813 34.98 -5.61 -11.47
N TYR A 814 33.79 -5.53 -10.87
CA TYR A 814 33.13 -6.62 -10.15
C TYR A 814 32.29 -7.45 -11.12
N TYR A 815 31.36 -6.77 -11.81
CA TYR A 815 30.46 -7.37 -12.76
C TYR A 815 30.21 -6.45 -13.95
N GLY A 816 30.17 -7.02 -15.15
CA GLY A 816 29.77 -6.32 -16.37
C GLY A 816 28.46 -6.89 -16.87
N LEU A 817 27.42 -6.06 -16.91
CA LEU A 817 26.12 -6.50 -17.43
C LEU A 817 26.26 -6.95 -18.90
N PRO A 818 25.51 -8.00 -19.33
CA PRO A 818 25.58 -8.50 -20.70
C PRO A 818 25.39 -7.36 -21.71
N TRP A 819 26.20 -7.36 -22.77
CA TRP A 819 26.16 -6.36 -23.84
C TRP A 819 24.79 -6.38 -24.55
N GLN A 820 23.87 -5.53 -24.11
CA GLN A 820 22.68 -5.18 -24.89
C GLN A 820 23.03 -3.92 -25.67
N ASN A 821 23.10 -4.04 -27.00
CA ASN A 821 23.51 -2.96 -27.87
C ASN A 821 22.67 -1.71 -27.55
N ASN A 822 23.35 -0.61 -27.20
CA ASN A 822 22.82 0.76 -27.17
C ASN A 822 21.97 1.20 -25.96
N ASP A 823 21.98 0.49 -24.83
CA ASP A 823 21.42 1.04 -23.58
C ASP A 823 22.26 2.23 -23.07
N ARG A 824 21.63 3.40 -22.89
CA ARG A 824 22.26 4.66 -22.50
C ARG A 824 21.47 5.31 -21.37
N CYS A 825 21.93 5.13 -20.13
CA CYS A 825 21.44 5.93 -19.01
C CYS A 825 22.18 7.27 -19.04
N MET A 826 21.47 8.34 -19.37
CA MET A 826 22.02 9.69 -19.44
C MET A 826 21.18 10.66 -18.62
N GLY A 827 21.75 11.22 -17.56
CA GLY A 827 21.07 12.20 -16.72
C GLY A 827 21.43 12.05 -15.24
N PHE A 828 20.88 12.96 -14.42
CA PHE A 828 20.96 12.81 -12.97
C PHE A 828 20.00 11.71 -12.51
N ARG A 829 20.43 10.85 -11.56
CA ARG A 829 19.62 9.74 -11.00
C ARG A 829 18.95 8.85 -12.07
N SER A 830 19.64 8.59 -13.18
CA SER A 830 19.16 7.66 -14.22
C SER A 830 19.55 6.20 -13.92
N SER A 831 20.29 6.00 -12.84
CA SER A 831 20.74 4.73 -12.30
C SER A 831 20.45 4.75 -10.81
N LEU A 832 19.77 3.75 -10.28
CA LEU A 832 19.42 3.65 -8.86
C LEU A 832 19.70 2.23 -8.37
N PHE A 833 20.31 2.14 -7.19
CA PHE A 833 20.32 0.93 -6.39
C PHE A 833 19.20 0.98 -5.38
N VAL A 834 18.36 -0.05 -5.34
CA VAL A 834 17.25 -0.17 -4.39
C VAL A 834 16.89 -1.64 -4.30
N ASP A 835 16.54 -2.14 -3.12
CA ASP A 835 15.83 -3.43 -3.02
C ASP A 835 14.39 -3.19 -3.46
N TRP A 836 14.09 -3.51 -4.72
CA TRP A 836 12.79 -3.25 -5.32
C TRP A 836 11.81 -4.35 -4.94
N ASN A 837 12.18 -5.62 -5.05
CA ASN A 837 11.23 -6.69 -4.75
C ASN A 837 10.99 -6.90 -3.23
N GLY A 838 11.77 -6.26 -2.36
CA GLY A 838 11.65 -6.31 -0.91
C GLY A 838 12.34 -7.52 -0.27
N ASP A 839 13.18 -8.26 -1.00
CA ASP A 839 13.78 -9.50 -0.51
C ASP A 839 15.05 -9.30 0.34
N GLY A 840 15.46 -8.04 0.54
CA GLY A 840 16.66 -7.65 1.26
C GLY A 840 17.91 -7.55 0.40
N ILE A 841 17.86 -7.90 -0.88
CA ILE A 841 18.97 -7.86 -1.83
C ILE A 841 18.85 -6.61 -2.70
N ILE A 842 19.99 -5.97 -3.01
CA ILE A 842 19.98 -4.73 -3.81
C ILE A 842 19.76 -5.05 -5.30
N ASP A 843 18.71 -4.44 -5.87
CA ASP A 843 18.37 -4.44 -7.29
C ASP A 843 18.89 -3.19 -8.01
N ILE A 844 18.77 -3.18 -9.35
CA ILE A 844 19.15 -2.04 -10.19
C ILE A 844 17.95 -1.53 -10.99
N ILE A 845 17.73 -0.22 -10.94
CA ILE A 845 16.87 0.48 -11.88
C ILE A 845 17.72 1.31 -12.84
N GLU A 846 17.62 1.00 -14.13
CA GLU A 846 18.26 1.73 -15.23
C GLU A 846 17.19 2.49 -16.02
N THR A 847 17.38 3.77 -16.33
CA THR A 847 16.47 4.50 -17.21
C THR A 847 17.20 5.33 -18.25
N GLY A 848 16.71 5.30 -19.49
CA GLY A 848 17.27 6.09 -20.57
C GLY A 848 16.94 5.52 -21.96
N ARG A 849 17.82 5.80 -22.92
CA ARG A 849 17.69 5.28 -24.28
C ARG A 849 18.03 3.80 -24.30
N SER A 850 17.23 2.96 -24.97
CA SER A 850 17.44 1.53 -25.12
C SER A 850 17.08 1.13 -26.55
N ASP A 851 17.61 0.03 -27.08
CA ASP A 851 17.14 -0.52 -28.37
C ASP A 851 16.12 -1.68 -28.14
N THR A 852 15.64 -1.87 -26.91
CA THR A 852 14.73 -2.98 -26.51
C THR A 852 13.29 -2.71 -26.97
N GLU A 853 12.62 -3.71 -27.54
CA GLU A 853 11.20 -3.66 -27.91
C GLU A 853 10.34 -3.76 -26.64
N MET A 854 9.33 -2.90 -26.51
CA MET A 854 8.41 -2.93 -25.37
C MET A 854 7.47 -4.14 -25.46
N PRO A 855 6.92 -4.63 -24.32
CA PRO A 855 5.99 -5.76 -24.29
C PRO A 855 4.73 -5.61 -25.17
N ASP A 856 4.36 -4.37 -25.53
CA ASP A 856 3.23 -4.05 -26.41
C ASP A 856 3.58 -4.11 -27.92
N GLY A 857 4.80 -4.52 -28.27
CA GLY A 857 5.29 -4.64 -29.64
C GLY A 857 5.65 -3.31 -30.29
N THR A 858 5.77 -2.22 -29.50
CA THR A 858 6.20 -0.93 -30.03
C THR A 858 7.72 -0.89 -30.21
N THR A 859 8.17 -0.91 -31.47
CA THR A 859 9.57 -0.59 -31.84
C THR A 859 9.70 0.92 -32.02
N LEU A 860 9.73 1.67 -30.93
CA LEU A 860 10.10 3.09 -30.95
C LEU A 860 11.63 3.20 -30.96
N ASP A 861 12.20 4.32 -31.41
CA ASP A 861 13.63 4.63 -31.24
C ASP A 861 13.92 4.73 -29.73
N SER A 862 14.19 3.59 -29.09
CA SER A 862 13.52 3.18 -27.84
C SER A 862 14.04 3.87 -26.58
N ARG A 863 13.13 4.13 -25.64
CA ARG A 863 13.46 4.59 -24.28
C ARG A 863 12.74 3.65 -23.33
N ALA A 864 13.49 2.99 -22.47
CA ALA A 864 12.95 2.05 -21.49
C ALA A 864 13.59 2.29 -20.13
N SER A 865 12.80 2.11 -19.08
CA SER A 865 13.37 1.84 -17.76
C SER A 865 13.36 0.33 -17.54
N LYS A 866 14.48 -0.19 -17.05
CA LYS A 866 14.72 -1.60 -16.77
C LYS A 866 14.91 -1.76 -15.28
N ILE A 867 14.03 -2.53 -14.66
CA ILE A 867 14.20 -2.97 -13.26
C ILE A 867 14.80 -4.37 -13.32
N ARG A 868 16.00 -4.53 -12.78
CA ARG A 868 16.76 -5.79 -12.77
C ARG A 868 16.79 -6.34 -11.36
N ILE A 869 16.09 -7.45 -11.17
CA ILE A 869 16.07 -8.16 -9.90
C ILE A 869 17.37 -8.97 -9.74
N ASN A 870 18.05 -8.78 -8.62
CA ASN A 870 19.21 -9.54 -8.19
C ASN A 870 18.74 -10.73 -7.33
N TYR A 871 19.26 -11.92 -7.57
CA TYR A 871 18.84 -13.11 -6.81
C TYR A 871 19.84 -13.52 -5.71
N GLU A 872 21.08 -13.06 -5.78
CA GLU A 872 22.15 -13.50 -4.86
C GLU A 872 23.12 -12.35 -4.54
N ASP A 873 24.36 -12.41 -5.04
CA ASP A 873 25.46 -11.51 -4.68
C ASP A 873 25.73 -10.39 -5.72
N GLY A 874 24.80 -10.16 -6.66
CA GLY A 874 24.99 -9.21 -7.75
C GLY A 874 25.68 -9.80 -8.99
N THR A 875 25.89 -11.12 -9.04
CA THR A 875 26.44 -11.81 -10.23
C THR A 875 25.37 -12.45 -11.13
N GLU A 876 24.17 -12.72 -10.61
CA GLU A 876 23.03 -13.25 -11.34
C GLU A 876 21.82 -12.30 -11.28
N TRP A 877 21.23 -12.03 -12.45
CA TRP A 877 20.15 -11.05 -12.60
C TRP A 877 18.99 -11.66 -13.39
N ALA A 878 17.75 -11.34 -13.00
CA ALA A 878 16.56 -11.67 -13.76
C ALA A 878 16.53 -11.00 -15.14
N ASP A 879 15.67 -11.53 -16.02
CA ASP A 879 15.28 -10.76 -17.20
C ASP A 879 14.62 -9.44 -16.75
N PRO A 880 15.03 -8.30 -17.32
CA PRO A 880 14.61 -7.00 -16.83
C PRO A 880 13.12 -6.79 -17.03
N ILE A 881 12.47 -6.23 -16.01
CA ILE A 881 11.10 -5.75 -16.10
C ILE A 881 11.14 -4.44 -16.88
N LEU A 882 10.47 -4.43 -18.04
CA LEU A 882 10.44 -3.28 -18.94
C LEU A 882 9.29 -2.35 -18.59
N THR A 883 9.60 -1.07 -18.40
CA THR A 883 8.63 0.02 -18.24
C THR A 883 8.99 1.19 -19.16
N ILE A 884 8.09 2.16 -19.37
CA ILE A 884 8.33 3.30 -20.27
C ILE A 884 9.60 4.06 -19.81
N GLY A 885 10.48 4.46 -20.72
CA GLY A 885 11.64 5.31 -20.39
C GLY A 885 11.45 6.78 -20.75
N SER A 886 12.35 7.65 -20.28
CA SER A 886 12.46 9.07 -20.67
C SER A 886 13.89 9.44 -21.08
N ASN A 887 14.11 10.58 -21.75
CA ASN A 887 15.46 11.11 -22.03
C ASN A 887 15.79 12.22 -21.03
N LEU A 888 17.05 12.36 -20.58
CA LEU A 888 17.60 13.53 -19.87
C LEU A 888 16.98 13.84 -18.49
N ASN A 889 16.40 12.87 -17.78
CA ASN A 889 15.59 13.13 -16.58
C ASN A 889 15.82 12.14 -15.41
N THR A 890 15.19 12.42 -14.27
CA THR A 890 15.46 11.78 -12.96
C THR A 890 14.53 10.61 -12.64
N GLY A 891 15.10 9.53 -12.12
CA GLY A 891 14.37 8.53 -11.34
C GLY A 891 14.15 9.04 -9.91
N ILE A 892 12.93 8.87 -9.42
CA ILE A 892 12.50 9.22 -8.07
C ILE A 892 12.00 7.94 -7.42
N LEU A 893 12.57 7.60 -6.27
CA LEU A 893 12.07 6.52 -5.42
C LEU A 893 11.16 7.14 -4.37
N ALA A 894 10.02 6.53 -4.08
CA ALA A 894 9.08 7.02 -3.06
C ALA A 894 8.08 5.92 -2.71
N ASP A 895 7.63 5.87 -1.46
CA ASP A 895 6.46 5.08 -1.08
C ASP A 895 5.21 5.98 -1.18
N VAL A 896 4.61 6.08 -2.37
CA VAL A 896 3.54 7.07 -2.64
C VAL A 896 2.15 6.57 -2.28
N ASP A 897 1.96 5.26 -2.19
CA ASP A 897 0.73 4.64 -1.75
C ASP A 897 0.79 4.10 -0.31
N ASN A 898 1.92 4.31 0.38
CA ASN A 898 2.12 4.03 1.80
C ASN A 898 1.89 2.54 2.13
N ASP A 899 2.27 1.66 1.20
CA ASP A 899 2.21 0.21 1.38
C ASP A 899 3.51 -0.36 2.00
N GLY A 900 4.52 0.49 2.21
CA GLY A 900 5.81 0.12 2.77
C GLY A 900 6.82 -0.38 1.73
N MET A 901 6.42 -0.49 0.46
CA MET A 901 7.30 -0.76 -0.66
C MET A 901 7.75 0.54 -1.33
N ILE A 902 8.94 0.53 -1.90
CA ILE A 902 9.42 1.67 -2.68
C ILE A 902 8.88 1.58 -4.10
N ASP A 903 8.18 2.63 -4.54
CA ASP A 903 7.77 2.84 -5.92
C ASP A 903 8.83 3.59 -6.74
N TYR A 904 8.72 3.47 -8.06
CA TYR A 904 9.64 4.07 -9.02
C TYR A 904 8.87 5.05 -9.87
N LEU A 905 9.14 6.33 -9.65
CA LEU A 905 8.56 7.42 -10.39
C LEU A 905 9.62 8.00 -11.33
N ARG A 906 9.16 8.50 -12.47
CA ARG A 906 9.99 9.15 -13.47
C ARG A 906 9.30 10.40 -13.99
N ASN A 907 10.10 11.43 -14.22
CA ASN A 907 9.72 12.59 -15.01
C ASN A 907 10.53 12.62 -16.32
N GLY A 908 10.08 13.40 -17.30
CA GLY A 908 10.94 13.85 -18.37
C GLY A 908 10.32 14.14 -19.74
N GLU A 909 11.13 14.67 -20.66
CA GLU A 909 10.70 15.02 -22.01
C GLU A 909 10.38 13.78 -22.84
N ASN A 910 9.18 13.76 -23.42
CA ASN A 910 8.83 12.81 -24.46
C ASN A 910 9.07 13.44 -25.84
N GLU A 911 10.19 13.09 -26.49
CA GLU A 911 10.43 13.56 -27.86
C GLU A 911 9.74 12.67 -28.91
N LEU A 912 8.96 11.64 -28.53
CA LEU A 912 8.32 10.71 -29.47
C LEU A 912 6.86 10.36 -29.12
N ALA A 913 6.01 10.46 -30.13
CA ALA A 913 4.56 10.26 -30.06
C ALA A 913 4.14 8.84 -29.63
N VAL A 914 4.01 8.61 -28.32
CA VAL A 914 3.30 7.46 -27.77
C VAL A 914 1.81 7.71 -27.96
N ASN A 915 1.15 6.87 -28.75
CA ASN A 915 -0.30 6.90 -28.91
C ASN A 915 -0.94 6.14 -27.74
N ILE A 916 -0.87 6.73 -26.54
CA ILE A 916 -1.72 6.31 -25.43
C ILE A 916 -3.12 6.79 -25.78
N GLU A 917 -4.14 5.92 -25.71
CA GLU A 917 -5.53 6.30 -26.01
C GLU A 917 -5.90 7.60 -25.29
N GLY A 918 -6.06 8.69 -26.05
CA GLY A 918 -6.43 10.02 -25.53
C GLY A 918 -5.41 11.13 -25.74
N LEU A 919 -4.13 10.84 -26.05
CA LEU A 919 -3.09 11.86 -26.25
C LEU A 919 -2.79 12.06 -27.73
N LYS A 920 -2.94 13.30 -28.23
CA LYS A 920 -2.58 13.67 -29.60
C LYS A 920 -1.12 14.13 -29.67
N TYR A 921 -0.42 13.70 -30.73
CA TYR A 921 0.91 14.13 -31.17
C TYR A 921 1.34 15.55 -30.72
N GLY A 922 2.39 15.64 -29.91
CA GLY A 922 3.05 16.90 -29.53
C GLY A 922 4.14 16.67 -28.48
N THR A 923 5.17 17.51 -28.47
CA THR A 923 6.24 17.58 -27.47
C THR A 923 5.64 17.88 -26.09
N GLY A 924 5.59 16.90 -25.19
CA GLY A 924 5.07 17.07 -23.83
C GLY A 924 5.90 16.25 -22.85
N SER A 925 6.00 16.71 -21.61
CA SER A 925 6.72 15.96 -20.57
C SER A 925 5.84 14.85 -20.00
N ILE A 926 6.43 13.67 -19.81
CA ILE A 926 5.82 12.53 -19.15
C ILE A 926 6.23 12.58 -17.68
N PHE A 927 5.25 12.61 -16.79
CA PHE A 927 5.40 12.10 -15.44
C PHE A 927 4.68 10.76 -15.36
N SER A 928 5.31 9.75 -14.74
CA SER A 928 4.69 8.44 -14.56
C SER A 928 5.30 7.66 -13.42
N ALA A 929 4.48 6.82 -12.80
CA ALA A 929 4.88 5.91 -11.72
C ALA A 929 4.79 4.45 -12.19
N THR A 930 5.73 3.65 -11.73
CA THR A 930 5.69 2.19 -11.70
C THR A 930 5.47 1.82 -10.24
N ILE A 931 4.31 1.28 -9.92
CA ILE A 931 3.98 0.85 -8.56
C ILE A 931 4.65 -0.50 -8.30
N ASN A 932 5.18 -0.64 -7.09
CA ASN A 932 5.76 -1.88 -6.63
C ASN A 932 4.65 -2.89 -6.29
N PRO A 933 4.61 -4.07 -6.94
CA PRO A 933 3.57 -5.05 -6.66
C PRO A 933 3.91 -5.97 -5.48
N SER A 934 5.07 -5.79 -4.84
CA SER A 934 5.45 -6.56 -3.64
C SER A 934 4.58 -6.17 -2.44
N GLU A 935 4.50 -7.05 -1.45
CA GLU A 935 3.57 -6.86 -0.33
C GLU A 935 4.23 -6.44 0.98
N GLU A 936 5.53 -6.73 1.15
CA GLU A 936 6.28 -6.43 2.36
C GLU A 936 7.77 -6.31 2.02
N ALA A 937 8.41 -5.25 2.51
CA ALA A 937 9.85 -5.06 2.39
C ALA A 937 10.57 -5.70 3.57
N TYR A 938 11.78 -6.21 3.33
CA TYR A 938 12.67 -6.61 4.41
C TYR A 938 13.01 -5.40 5.33
N ILE A 939 12.71 -5.55 6.62
CA ILE A 939 13.04 -4.57 7.67
C ILE A 939 13.90 -5.28 8.73
N PRO A 940 15.19 -4.90 8.90
CA PRO A 940 16.03 -5.46 9.95
C PRO A 940 15.53 -5.07 11.34
N SER A 941 15.88 -5.84 12.37
CA SER A 941 15.68 -5.42 13.75
C SER A 941 16.59 -4.23 14.13
N SER A 942 16.35 -3.61 15.29
CA SER A 942 17.22 -2.53 15.79
C SER A 942 18.66 -3.03 16.02
N PRO A 943 19.69 -2.21 15.73
CA PRO A 943 21.08 -2.57 15.98
C PRO A 943 21.38 -2.68 17.48
N ILE A 944 22.45 -3.39 17.83
CA ILE A 944 22.87 -3.55 19.23
C ILE A 944 23.91 -2.48 19.56
N LEU A 945 23.55 -1.52 20.41
CA LEU A 945 24.46 -0.45 20.82
C LEU A 945 25.64 -0.96 21.66
N GLY A 946 26.83 -0.44 21.37
CA GLY A 946 28.00 -0.52 22.24
C GLY A 946 28.03 0.64 23.23
N GLU A 947 28.84 0.50 24.28
CA GLU A 947 29.04 1.55 25.29
C GLU A 947 29.76 2.77 24.67
N PRO A 948 29.23 4.00 24.83
CA PRO A 948 29.89 5.22 24.37
C PRO A 948 31.27 5.44 25.00
N VAL A 949 32.27 5.80 24.19
CA VAL A 949 33.63 6.12 24.66
C VAL A 949 33.87 7.62 24.55
N VAL A 950 34.12 8.29 25.68
CA VAL A 950 34.35 9.74 25.73
C VAL A 950 35.80 10.04 26.11
N ASP A 951 36.50 10.81 25.27
CA ASP A 951 37.86 11.28 25.52
C ASP A 951 38.04 12.75 25.07
N GLN A 952 38.27 13.65 26.03
CA GLN A 952 38.60 15.08 25.81
C GLN A 952 37.66 15.84 24.84
N GLY A 953 36.36 15.56 24.88
CA GLY A 953 35.35 16.20 24.01
C GLY A 953 35.07 15.44 22.72
N LYS A 954 35.82 14.36 22.43
CA LYS A 954 35.48 13.40 21.39
C LYS A 954 34.64 12.28 21.99
N VAL A 955 33.54 11.93 21.32
CA VAL A 955 32.71 10.79 21.68
C VAL A 955 32.68 9.81 20.51
N THR A 956 33.05 8.56 20.77
CA THR A 956 32.89 7.46 19.83
C THR A 956 31.65 6.67 20.22
N LEU A 957 30.67 6.65 19.31
CA LEU A 957 29.48 5.82 19.37
C LEU A 957 29.71 4.59 18.49
N SER A 958 29.36 3.40 18.96
CA SER A 958 29.55 2.16 18.22
C SER A 958 28.33 1.25 18.37
N TRP A 959 28.11 0.39 17.38
CA TRP A 959 27.01 -0.56 17.36
C TRP A 959 27.43 -1.84 16.63
N GLN A 960 26.66 -2.90 16.83
CA GLN A 960 26.73 -4.12 16.04
C GLN A 960 25.47 -4.22 15.16
N PRO A 961 25.58 -4.86 13.98
CA PRO A 961 24.42 -5.19 13.18
C PRO A 961 23.35 -5.93 14.00
N ALA A 962 22.10 -5.82 13.54
CA ALA A 962 21.02 -6.62 14.07
C ALA A 962 21.28 -8.12 13.86
N VAL A 963 20.62 -8.97 14.64
CA VAL A 963 20.83 -10.43 14.58
C VAL A 963 20.32 -11.04 13.27
N ASP A 964 19.31 -10.40 12.69
CA ASP A 964 18.65 -10.73 11.43
C ASP A 964 19.25 -10.00 10.21
N ALA A 965 20.32 -9.20 10.41
CA ALA A 965 20.96 -8.45 9.34
C ALA A 965 21.52 -9.36 8.22
N ILE A 966 21.25 -8.99 6.97
CA ILE A 966 21.66 -9.70 5.74
C ILE A 966 23.04 -9.22 5.27
N GLY A 967 23.49 -8.04 5.70
CA GLY A 967 24.88 -7.58 5.59
C GLY A 967 25.08 -6.33 4.72
N ASN A 968 24.07 -5.91 3.98
CA ASN A 968 24.07 -4.71 3.12
C ASN A 968 23.38 -3.49 3.76
N GLU A 969 22.95 -3.59 5.03
CA GLU A 969 22.25 -2.52 5.72
C GLU A 969 23.15 -1.29 5.91
N THR A 970 22.52 -0.12 5.85
CA THR A 970 23.13 1.14 6.29
C THR A 970 22.61 1.54 7.66
N TYR A 971 23.26 2.50 8.31
CA TYR A 971 22.92 2.92 9.67
C TYR A 971 22.68 4.42 9.72
N GLU A 972 21.65 4.80 10.45
CA GLU A 972 21.36 6.19 10.75
C GLU A 972 21.50 6.44 12.24
N TYR A 973 22.26 7.47 12.59
CA TYR A 973 22.38 7.95 13.95
C TYR A 973 21.82 9.36 14.10
N VAL A 974 21.34 9.66 15.30
CA VAL A 974 20.91 10.99 15.71
C VAL A 974 21.32 11.22 17.15
N VAL A 975 21.83 12.42 17.45
CA VAL A 975 22.21 12.82 18.82
C VAL A 975 21.40 14.03 19.23
N PHE A 976 20.75 13.93 20.39
CA PHE A 976 19.96 14.97 21.02
C PHE A 976 20.69 15.55 22.23
N ASP A 977 20.65 16.86 22.37
CA ASP A 977 21.00 17.51 23.63
C ASP A 977 19.90 17.32 24.70
N LYS A 978 20.16 17.80 25.92
CA LYS A 978 19.21 17.74 27.04
C LYS A 978 17.86 18.44 26.78
N ASP A 979 17.79 19.35 25.82
CA ASP A 979 16.59 20.10 25.46
C ASP A 979 15.82 19.42 24.30
N GLY A 980 16.31 18.26 23.83
CA GLY A 980 15.72 17.48 22.76
C GLY A 980 16.07 18.00 21.36
N LYS A 981 17.03 18.93 21.24
CA LYS A 981 17.46 19.45 19.94
C LYS A 981 18.48 18.50 19.31
N VAL A 982 18.35 18.25 18.00
CA VAL A 982 19.35 17.51 17.23
C VAL A 982 20.65 18.33 17.17
N VAL A 983 21.75 17.73 17.62
CA VAL A 983 23.08 18.35 17.63
C VAL A 983 24.10 17.61 16.78
N ALA A 984 23.77 16.41 16.29
CA ALA A 984 24.54 15.67 15.29
C ALA A 984 23.62 14.64 14.60
N GLY A 985 23.91 14.33 13.33
CA GLY A 985 23.05 13.54 12.46
C GLY A 985 22.02 14.39 11.71
N THR A 986 21.20 13.74 10.90
CA THR A 986 20.31 14.36 9.90
C THR A 986 18.82 14.17 10.19
N ASN A 987 18.44 13.44 11.25
CA ASN A 987 17.06 13.21 11.73
C ASN A 987 15.97 13.05 10.64
N ILE A 988 16.30 12.39 9.54
CA ILE A 988 15.42 12.08 8.41
C ILE A 988 14.59 10.80 8.65
N ALA A 989 14.24 10.56 9.91
CA ALA A 989 13.35 9.49 10.36
C ALA A 989 12.50 9.97 11.53
N GLU A 990 11.34 9.36 11.70
CA GLU A 990 10.50 9.58 12.87
C GLU A 990 11.06 8.81 14.07
N PHE A 991 11.26 9.50 15.18
CA PHE A 991 11.62 8.91 16.47
C PHE A 991 10.32 8.72 17.27
N PRO A 992 9.90 7.49 17.67
CA PRO A 992 10.67 6.25 17.83
C PRO A 992 10.44 5.17 16.76
N SER A 993 9.49 5.37 15.83
CA SER A 993 9.06 4.34 14.87
C SER A 993 10.18 3.89 13.93
N GLY A 994 11.16 4.77 13.65
CA GLY A 994 12.22 4.55 12.68
C GLY A 994 11.80 4.80 11.23
N LYS A 995 10.51 5.15 11.01
CA LYS A 995 9.97 5.37 9.68
C LYS A 995 10.73 6.51 8.98
N LYS A 996 11.23 6.26 7.78
CA LYS A 996 12.03 7.21 7.02
C LYS A 996 11.15 8.29 6.40
N LYS A 997 11.53 9.56 6.61
CA LYS A 997 10.87 10.72 6.00
C LYS A 997 11.27 10.91 4.54
N SER A 998 12.31 10.21 4.07
CA SER A 998 12.78 10.23 2.68
C SER A 998 13.51 8.91 2.40
N PRO A 999 13.39 8.33 1.19
CA PRO A 999 14.00 7.06 0.85
C PRO A 999 15.49 7.24 0.54
N THR A 1000 16.30 7.23 1.59
CA THR A 1000 17.75 7.38 1.52
C THR A 1000 18.43 6.44 2.50
N SER A 1001 19.67 6.06 2.18
CA SER A 1001 20.57 5.38 3.11
C SER A 1001 20.75 6.18 4.40
N GLY A 1002 21.14 5.49 5.47
CA GLY A 1002 21.46 6.12 6.74
C GLY A 1002 22.73 6.99 6.67
N ASN A 1003 22.78 8.01 7.50
CA ASN A 1003 23.85 9.02 7.52
C ASN A 1003 25.22 8.53 8.08
N ALA A 1004 25.30 7.33 8.65
CA ALA A 1004 26.56 6.64 8.92
C ALA A 1004 26.92 5.62 7.83
N CYS A 1005 26.16 5.54 6.73
CA CYS A 1005 26.38 4.55 5.68
C CYS A 1005 26.53 3.15 6.29
N GLN A 1006 27.57 2.38 5.95
CA GLN A 1006 27.83 1.05 6.53
C GLN A 1006 28.75 1.09 7.75
N SER A 1007 29.15 2.28 8.21
CA SER A 1007 29.99 2.41 9.39
C SER A 1007 29.26 1.87 10.63
N LYS A 1008 30.02 1.13 11.44
CA LYS A 1008 29.57 0.55 12.72
C LYS A 1008 30.00 1.39 13.93
N GLN A 1009 30.64 2.52 13.65
CA GLN A 1009 31.09 3.48 14.63
C GLN A 1009 31.18 4.87 14.00
N ILE A 1010 30.92 5.89 14.79
CA ILE A 1010 31.15 7.30 14.44
C ILE A 1010 31.82 8.01 15.60
N THR A 1011 32.73 8.94 15.30
CA THR A 1011 33.43 9.73 16.32
C THR A 1011 33.13 11.21 16.12
N LEU A 1012 32.37 11.79 17.05
CA LEU A 1012 31.92 13.18 17.03
C LEU A 1012 32.73 14.05 17.98
N THR A 1013 32.86 15.33 17.67
CA THR A 1013 33.40 16.34 18.58
C THR A 1013 32.26 17.18 19.14
N LEU A 1014 31.88 16.94 20.39
CA LEU A 1014 30.75 17.61 21.04
C LEU A 1014 31.20 18.51 22.23
N PRO A 1015 30.44 19.57 22.54
CA PRO A 1015 30.63 20.35 23.77
C PRO A 1015 30.42 19.51 25.04
N ASP A 1016 30.85 20.03 26.20
CA ASP A 1016 30.50 19.44 27.49
C ASP A 1016 28.98 19.48 27.69
N GLY A 1017 28.36 18.34 28.01
CA GLY A 1017 26.91 18.23 28.14
C GLY A 1017 26.42 16.79 28.32
N ASP A 1018 25.13 16.64 28.61
CA ASP A 1018 24.42 15.36 28.65
C ASP A 1018 23.65 15.18 27.33
N TYR A 1019 23.74 13.98 26.74
CA TYR A 1019 23.20 13.66 25.44
C TYR A 1019 22.44 12.33 25.45
N THR A 1020 21.40 12.27 24.62
CA THR A 1020 20.72 11.02 24.23
C THR A 1020 21.04 10.76 22.76
N TYR A 1021 21.19 9.51 22.35
CA TYR A 1021 21.39 9.18 20.95
C TYR A 1021 20.57 7.95 20.56
N GLY A 1022 20.19 7.90 19.30
CA GLY A 1022 19.58 6.74 18.66
C GLY A 1022 20.43 6.25 17.50
N VAL A 1023 20.43 4.94 17.27
CA VAL A 1023 20.90 4.33 16.01
C VAL A 1023 19.85 3.38 15.48
N GLN A 1024 19.52 3.49 14.19
CA GLN A 1024 18.67 2.53 13.48
C GLN A 1024 19.42 1.88 12.32
N ALA A 1025 18.97 0.68 11.93
CA ALA A 1025 19.39 0.02 10.71
C ALA A 1025 18.41 0.40 9.59
N VAL A 1026 18.91 0.59 8.38
CA VAL A 1026 18.15 0.97 7.18
C VAL A 1026 18.40 -0.08 6.11
N SER A 1027 17.33 -0.72 5.64
CA SER A 1027 17.38 -1.77 4.62
C SER A 1027 17.68 -1.22 3.22
N GLY A 1028 17.91 -2.13 2.26
CA GLY A 1028 18.06 -1.79 0.84
C GLY A 1028 16.83 -1.12 0.22
N ALA A 1029 15.64 -1.34 0.80
CA ALA A 1029 14.39 -0.70 0.42
C ALA A 1029 14.22 0.66 1.12
N TYR A 1030 15.27 1.17 1.76
CA TYR A 1030 15.26 2.40 2.56
C TYR A 1030 14.21 2.40 3.68
N THR A 1031 13.89 1.24 4.24
CA THR A 1031 13.01 1.14 5.40
C THR A 1031 13.85 1.06 6.68
N GLY A 1032 13.52 1.90 7.67
CA GLY A 1032 14.23 2.01 8.93
C GLY A 1032 13.65 1.10 10.01
N SER A 1033 14.52 0.47 10.78
CA SER A 1033 14.15 -0.21 12.02
C SER A 1033 13.87 0.80 13.14
N ALA A 1034 13.16 0.39 14.20
CA ALA A 1034 13.03 1.26 15.37
C ALA A 1034 14.43 1.64 15.92
N PHE A 1035 14.58 2.86 16.43
CA PHE A 1035 15.86 3.31 16.98
C PHE A 1035 16.23 2.51 18.24
N ALA A 1036 17.47 1.99 18.28
CA ALA A 1036 18.10 1.60 19.53
C ALA A 1036 18.63 2.85 20.23
N GLU A 1037 18.31 3.03 21.51
CA GLU A 1037 18.58 4.27 22.25
C GLU A 1037 19.65 4.10 23.33
N GLY A 1038 20.46 5.15 23.53
CA GLY A 1038 21.47 5.23 24.59
C GLY A 1038 21.70 6.66 25.07
N THR A 1039 22.47 6.81 26.15
CA THR A 1039 22.79 8.11 26.75
C THR A 1039 24.27 8.21 27.09
N PHE A 1040 24.87 9.41 27.00
CA PHE A 1040 26.24 9.65 27.44
C PHE A 1040 26.44 11.10 27.92
N THR A 1041 27.54 11.32 28.64
CA THR A 1041 27.94 12.65 29.12
C THR A 1041 29.34 12.98 28.61
N VAL A 1042 29.49 14.15 27.99
CA VAL A 1042 30.78 14.68 27.56
C VAL A 1042 31.37 15.57 28.65
N THR A 1043 32.61 15.29 29.07
CA THR A 1043 33.33 16.11 30.05
C THR A 1043 34.77 16.37 29.62
N GLY A 1044 35.27 17.57 29.87
CA GLY A 1044 36.68 17.91 29.63
C GLY A 1044 37.00 18.20 28.17
N SER A 1045 35.99 18.62 27.39
CA SER A 1045 36.19 19.11 26.03
C SER A 1045 37.18 20.28 26.04
N THR A 1046 38.26 20.14 25.28
CA THR A 1046 39.24 21.23 25.06
C THR A 1046 38.77 22.23 24.00
N ALA A 1047 37.48 22.16 23.59
CA ALA A 1047 36.85 23.15 22.72
C ALA A 1047 37.11 24.56 23.28
N ILE A 1048 37.89 25.33 22.51
CA ILE A 1048 38.39 26.66 22.83
C ILE A 1048 37.22 27.51 23.36
N ARG A 1049 37.29 27.93 24.63
CA ARG A 1049 36.19 28.69 25.26
C ARG A 1049 36.05 30.13 24.76
N SER A 1050 37.03 30.66 24.00
CA SER A 1050 36.98 32.00 23.38
C SER A 1050 38.10 32.24 22.37
N VAL A 1051 37.82 32.99 21.29
CA VAL A 1051 38.85 33.58 20.40
C VAL A 1051 39.02 35.06 20.78
N VAL A 1052 40.26 35.49 21.08
CA VAL A 1052 40.58 36.91 21.33
C VAL A 1052 41.15 37.51 20.04
N ALA A 1053 40.41 38.42 19.41
CA ALA A 1053 40.98 39.33 18.41
C ALA A 1053 41.63 40.52 19.13
N ASP A 1054 42.89 40.84 18.78
CA ASP A 1054 43.63 41.98 19.31
C ASP A 1054 43.79 43.02 18.19
N ASP A 1055 42.83 43.93 18.05
CA ASP A 1055 42.86 45.02 17.06
C ASP A 1055 43.33 46.37 17.66
N GLY A 1056 43.75 46.38 18.93
CA GLY A 1056 44.30 47.56 19.59
C GLY A 1056 43.27 48.56 20.13
N SER A 1057 41.98 48.24 20.16
CA SER A 1057 40.97 49.01 20.89
C SER A 1057 39.93 48.11 21.55
N ASP A 1058 39.75 48.27 22.87
CA ASP A 1058 38.77 47.57 23.74
C ASP A 1058 38.59 46.05 23.50
N LYS A 1059 39.20 45.24 24.37
CA LYS A 1059 39.06 43.77 24.34
C LYS A 1059 37.61 43.34 24.59
N LEU A 1060 36.94 42.89 23.53
CA LEU A 1060 35.63 42.25 23.59
C LEU A 1060 35.84 40.72 23.55
N ILE A 1061 35.28 40.01 24.54
CA ILE A 1061 35.34 38.55 24.63
C ILE A 1061 33.99 38.00 24.15
N TYR A 1062 34.04 37.11 23.18
CA TYR A 1062 32.90 36.40 22.61
C TYR A 1062 33.05 34.90 22.88
N ASP A 1063 31.94 34.22 23.18
CA ASP A 1063 31.91 32.75 23.13
C ASP A 1063 31.78 32.23 21.69
N LEU A 1064 31.93 30.92 21.49
CA LEU A 1064 31.77 30.28 20.17
C LEU A 1064 30.33 30.39 19.61
N GLN A 1065 29.37 30.88 20.41
CA GLN A 1065 28.02 31.22 19.96
C GLN A 1065 27.86 32.74 19.66
N GLY A 1066 28.95 33.50 19.60
CA GLY A 1066 28.96 34.92 19.26
C GLY A 1066 28.45 35.85 20.36
N ARG A 1067 28.25 35.36 21.60
CA ARG A 1067 27.69 36.18 22.69
C ARG A 1067 28.78 36.96 23.41
N GLN A 1068 28.61 38.28 23.47
CA GLN A 1068 29.53 39.19 24.17
C GLN A 1068 29.43 39.00 25.69
N ARG A 1069 30.53 38.62 26.34
CA ARG A 1069 30.62 38.52 27.81
C ARG A 1069 31.39 39.72 28.35
N SER A 1070 30.69 40.71 28.90
CA SER A 1070 31.35 41.83 29.60
C SER A 1070 31.03 41.86 31.09
N GLU A 1071 32.06 41.88 31.94
CA GLU A 1071 32.13 42.72 33.14
C GLU A 1071 33.60 43.07 33.46
N VAL A 1072 33.82 44.32 33.89
CA VAL A 1072 35.02 45.18 33.79
C VAL A 1072 36.11 44.90 34.87
N ALA A 1073 37.41 45.15 34.60
CA ALA A 1073 38.30 46.09 35.35
C ALA A 1073 39.83 45.96 35.15
N HIS A 1074 40.43 47.08 34.72
CA HIS A 1074 41.80 47.63 34.89
C HIS A 1074 42.98 46.74 35.38
N GLY A 1075 44.08 46.75 34.61
CA GLY A 1075 45.45 46.43 35.08
C GLY A 1075 46.50 46.41 33.96
N VAL A 1076 47.68 47.00 34.20
CA VAL A 1076 48.66 47.49 33.20
C VAL A 1076 49.82 46.51 32.88
N ASN A 1077 50.24 46.49 31.61
CA ASN A 1077 51.53 46.16 30.90
C ASN A 1077 52.65 45.31 31.56
N ILE A 1078 53.27 44.43 30.74
CA ILE A 1078 54.70 44.47 30.31
C ILE A 1078 54.98 43.60 29.06
N ILE A 1079 55.94 44.11 28.29
CA ILE A 1079 56.49 43.78 26.96
C ILE A 1079 57.37 42.51 26.93
N GLY A 1080 57.28 41.73 25.84
CA GLY A 1080 58.43 41.02 25.24
C GLY A 1080 58.48 39.49 25.32
N ARG A 1081 58.59 38.87 24.13
CA ARG A 1081 58.99 37.47 23.79
C ARG A 1081 58.11 36.31 24.29
N ARG A 1082 57.44 35.68 23.32
CA ARG A 1082 56.92 34.29 23.28
C ARG A 1082 56.43 33.69 24.61
N LYS A 1083 55.11 33.57 24.74
CA LYS A 1083 54.46 32.35 25.26
C LYS A 1083 53.00 32.35 24.81
N VAL A 1084 52.61 31.32 24.07
CA VAL A 1084 51.21 30.90 23.94
C VAL A 1084 50.88 30.28 25.30
N ILE A 1085 49.89 30.81 26.01
CA ILE A 1085 49.25 30.12 27.13
C ILE A 1085 47.90 29.68 26.58
N VAL A 1086 47.71 28.36 26.56
CA VAL A 1086 46.41 27.71 26.41
C VAL A 1086 45.78 27.74 27.79
N GLU A 1087 44.63 28.40 27.93
CA GLU A 1087 43.67 28.14 29.00
C GLU A 1087 42.39 27.57 28.39
#